data_AF-A0A1M7RCV8-F1
#
_entry.id   AF-A0A1M7RCV8-F1
#
_cell.length_a   1.000
_cell.length_b   1.000
_cell.length_c   1.000
_cell.angle_alpha   90.00
_cell.angle_beta   90.00
_cell.angle_gamma   90.00
#
_symmetry.space_group_name_H-M   'P 1'
#
loop_
_entity.id
_entity.type
_entity.pdbx_description
1 polymer ?
#
loop_
_entity_poly.entity_id
_entity_poly.type
_entity_poly.pdbx_seq_one_letter_code
_entity_poly.pdbx_strand_id
1 'polypeptide(L)'
;MTAKRIIQIAVGMLLCIICSPLAAQQYPVKVQVQTLQPVPAQISNLYNGSQARMIITLLNTDLQEATMNVRLRLNIKGTTVALRNRDYGSYPLVRLDAGIPVQLSLNDLAPYFNLDNMEISGIPPSQLQQTGKLPDGFYTFCVDVLDANSGRLVSNDKLSCSPPAWISTSEPPLLNLPRKGEAVAFREPLNIVFNWTPRHMGSPNAAFLTEYEFTLVELWDTTILPEAAFGTMPPLYQTYTSATTLLYGPAEPPLLPGKRYGWRIRAIAKQGVDEFDIFTNHGYSEIYYFNLQDDCQPPQQVAATVANGEATVTWLPQPKMFEYLVEYREQDNDKATWFNVKSSDPQAVIRDAVPGHKYEYRVGGSCSLGSKTLGELHSFEMPAKDAVDSGSCGLLSDIKLANDTALKTLQPDDQIMAGDFPVRFMTLKNNGGSYSGTGYITIPFLGYNRVKVKFDNIQVNTNRQLMKGMLVTTFDSTKLQGTSVDSVVQAIGSLASVINDLIHLTLDADYVKVKEMAEAIKKAAEEELPEELKTRMNQAADNLVNAKDEYDAAKKELADAKTPEEKAAAEQKVKDAEKKFDDAKEEVKAVNKEKEKLVNDVAGIIVKAIKELKEDAKGWDKSADLSTQQAAMRQAVYDKQGLEETTDASIGFAIGDIQQVTLSDAEISDEMKQFDEVVEQFHLTSANVKAYRLVSAIQKFYDTPAAIAQFLSQDKALKGTSMLKALMTDKMQGKTDKELIKVVKQSILDQLIIILNSDQLTK
;
A
#
# COMPACT_ATOMS: atom_id res chain seq x y z
N MET A 1 -62.92 -77.16 -28.33
CA MET A 1 -63.07 -76.28 -29.52
C MET A 1 -61.78 -76.37 -30.32
N THR A 2 -61.82 -76.81 -31.58
CA THR A 2 -60.60 -76.98 -32.41
C THR A 2 -59.91 -75.64 -32.65
N ALA A 3 -58.57 -75.62 -32.73
CA ALA A 3 -57.74 -74.41 -32.89
C ALA A 3 -58.21 -73.48 -34.03
N LYS A 4 -58.87 -74.03 -35.06
CA LYS A 4 -59.49 -73.31 -36.16
C LYS A 4 -60.62 -72.35 -35.73
N ARG A 5 -61.42 -72.71 -34.71
CA ARG A 5 -62.48 -71.86 -34.15
C ARG A 5 -61.94 -70.71 -33.29
N ILE A 6 -60.81 -70.91 -32.62
CA ILE A 6 -60.17 -69.86 -31.81
C ILE A 6 -59.57 -68.79 -32.73
N ILE A 7 -58.93 -69.19 -33.84
CA ILE A 7 -58.39 -68.26 -34.84
C ILE A 7 -59.51 -67.47 -35.55
N GLN A 8 -60.64 -68.11 -35.87
CA GLN A 8 -61.77 -67.41 -36.49
C GLN A 8 -62.44 -66.40 -35.55
N ILE A 9 -62.55 -66.71 -34.25
CA ILE A 9 -63.06 -65.77 -33.25
C ILE A 9 -62.06 -64.63 -33.02
N ALA A 10 -60.76 -64.92 -32.97
CA ALA A 10 -59.72 -63.91 -32.80
C ALA A 10 -59.64 -62.95 -34.01
N VAL A 11 -59.76 -63.46 -35.25
CA VAL A 11 -59.77 -62.63 -36.46
C VAL A 11 -61.05 -61.81 -36.56
N GLY A 12 -62.21 -62.36 -36.15
CA GLY A 12 -63.47 -61.61 -36.10
C GLY A 12 -63.45 -60.48 -35.07
N MET A 13 -62.86 -60.73 -33.90
CA MET A 13 -62.70 -59.72 -32.84
C MET A 13 -61.69 -58.63 -33.24
N LEU A 14 -60.63 -58.99 -33.98
CA LEU A 14 -59.66 -58.04 -34.53
C LEU A 14 -60.28 -57.17 -35.65
N LEU A 15 -61.14 -57.73 -36.51
CA LEU A 15 -61.83 -56.97 -37.57
C LEU A 15 -62.87 -55.98 -37.03
N CYS A 16 -63.56 -56.31 -35.93
CA CYS A 16 -64.51 -55.40 -35.27
C CYS A 16 -63.82 -54.22 -34.57
N ILE A 17 -62.59 -54.40 -34.06
CA ILE A 17 -61.81 -53.31 -33.45
C ILE A 17 -61.33 -52.31 -34.51
N ILE A 18 -61.06 -52.75 -35.73
CA ILE A 18 -60.60 -51.91 -36.85
C ILE A 18 -61.75 -51.06 -37.46
N CYS A 19 -63.01 -51.41 -37.23
CA CYS A 19 -64.18 -50.76 -37.87
C CYS A 19 -64.87 -49.69 -37.01
N SER A 20 -64.24 -49.23 -35.93
CA SER A 20 -64.76 -48.10 -35.14
C SER A 20 -64.53 -46.80 -35.94
N PRO A 21 -65.57 -46.00 -36.27
CA PRO A 21 -65.35 -44.70 -36.87
C PRO A 21 -64.55 -43.85 -35.89
N LEU A 22 -63.30 -43.53 -36.26
CA LEU A 22 -62.55 -42.44 -35.67
C LEU A 22 -63.36 -41.16 -35.94
N ALA A 23 -64.19 -40.76 -34.98
CA ALA A 23 -64.74 -39.42 -34.95
C ALA A 23 -63.57 -38.47 -34.69
N ALA A 24 -62.93 -38.02 -35.77
CA ALA A 24 -62.07 -36.85 -35.70
C ALA A 24 -62.96 -35.68 -35.27
N GLN A 25 -62.78 -35.21 -34.04
CA GLN A 25 -63.47 -34.02 -33.53
C GLN A 25 -63.09 -32.83 -34.42
N GLN A 26 -63.98 -32.46 -35.32
CA GLN A 26 -63.83 -31.27 -36.15
C GLN A 26 -64.26 -30.06 -35.33
N TYR A 27 -63.31 -29.15 -35.11
CA TYR A 27 -63.55 -27.88 -34.43
C TYR A 27 -63.92 -26.82 -35.47
N PRO A 28 -65.12 -26.20 -35.39
CA PRO A 28 -65.59 -25.27 -36.42
C PRO A 28 -64.81 -23.95 -36.43
N VAL A 29 -64.12 -23.57 -35.35
CA VAL A 29 -63.31 -22.35 -35.28
C VAL A 29 -61.82 -22.65 -35.39
N LYS A 30 -61.16 -22.01 -36.36
CA LYS A 30 -59.70 -21.93 -36.44
C LYS A 30 -59.20 -20.67 -35.73
N VAL A 31 -58.15 -20.83 -34.94
CA VAL A 31 -57.49 -19.75 -34.21
C VAL A 31 -56.04 -19.68 -34.66
N GLN A 32 -55.56 -18.48 -34.94
CA GLN A 32 -54.15 -18.22 -35.19
C GLN A 32 -53.66 -17.18 -34.19
N VAL A 33 -52.63 -17.54 -33.42
CA VAL A 33 -51.99 -16.63 -32.46
C VAL A 33 -50.56 -16.39 -32.94
N GLN A 34 -50.17 -15.13 -33.07
CA GLN A 34 -48.80 -14.73 -33.43
C GLN A 34 -48.29 -13.70 -32.43
N THR A 35 -47.02 -13.82 -32.04
CA THR A 35 -46.32 -12.85 -31.20
C THR A 35 -45.23 -12.16 -32.02
N LEU A 36 -45.06 -10.86 -31.84
CA LEU A 36 -44.00 -10.09 -32.49
C LEU A 36 -42.84 -9.90 -31.51
N GLN A 37 -41.62 -10.21 -31.95
CA GLN A 37 -40.40 -9.99 -31.16
C GLN A 37 -39.99 -8.51 -31.24
N PRO A 38 -39.48 -7.91 -30.15
CA PRO A 38 -39.33 -8.49 -28.82
C PRO A 38 -40.67 -8.60 -28.07
N VAL A 39 -40.91 -9.74 -27.40
CA VAL A 39 -42.11 -9.91 -26.56
C VAL A 39 -41.85 -9.28 -25.19
N PRO A 40 -42.65 -8.27 -24.76
CA PRO A 40 -42.41 -7.60 -23.49
C PRO A 40 -42.72 -8.51 -22.31
N ALA A 41 -41.91 -8.43 -21.26
CA ALA A 41 -42.19 -9.10 -19.98
C ALA A 41 -43.38 -8.45 -19.26
N GLN A 42 -43.56 -7.14 -19.42
CA GLN A 42 -44.70 -6.41 -18.85
C GLN A 42 -46.00 -6.81 -19.56
N ILE A 43 -46.95 -7.37 -18.80
CA ILE A 43 -48.23 -7.86 -19.34
C ILE A 43 -49.04 -6.72 -19.98
N SER A 44 -48.99 -5.52 -19.40
CA SER A 44 -49.68 -4.35 -19.95
C SER A 44 -49.25 -4.00 -21.37
N ASN A 45 -47.98 -4.25 -21.71
CA ASN A 45 -47.43 -3.92 -23.02
C ASN A 45 -47.82 -4.93 -24.11
N LEU A 46 -48.50 -6.03 -23.74
CA LEU A 46 -49.07 -6.97 -24.71
C LEU A 46 -50.38 -6.45 -25.32
N TYR A 47 -51.10 -5.56 -24.61
CA TYR A 47 -52.38 -5.01 -25.06
C TYR A 47 -52.44 -3.47 -25.09
N ASN A 48 -51.46 -2.76 -24.54
CA ASN A 48 -51.33 -1.30 -24.65
C ASN A 48 -50.19 -0.92 -25.60
N GLY A 49 -50.39 0.10 -26.43
CA GLY A 49 -49.35 0.69 -27.28
C GLY A 49 -49.86 1.12 -28.67
N SER A 50 -48.95 1.67 -29.46
CA SER A 50 -49.16 2.06 -30.87
C SER A 50 -49.12 0.87 -31.84
N GLN A 51 -48.49 -0.24 -31.44
CA GLN A 51 -48.32 -1.45 -32.25
C GLN A 51 -48.73 -2.70 -31.47
N ALA A 52 -49.44 -3.63 -32.12
CA ALA A 52 -49.85 -4.88 -31.49
C ALA A 52 -48.69 -5.87 -31.37
N ARG A 53 -48.41 -6.34 -30.15
CA ARG A 53 -47.35 -7.33 -29.85
C ARG A 53 -47.85 -8.77 -29.89
N MET A 54 -49.18 -8.94 -29.86
CA MET A 54 -49.87 -10.20 -30.07
C MET A 54 -51.02 -9.99 -31.05
N ILE A 55 -51.08 -10.84 -32.07
CA ILE A 55 -52.12 -10.83 -33.09
C ILE A 55 -52.90 -12.13 -32.95
N ILE A 56 -54.21 -12.01 -32.74
CA ILE A 56 -55.14 -13.14 -32.65
C ILE A 56 -56.15 -13.01 -33.79
N THR A 57 -56.22 -14.03 -34.63
CA THR A 57 -57.16 -14.12 -35.74
C THR A 57 -58.05 -15.35 -35.56
N LEU A 58 -59.35 -15.15 -35.64
CA LEU A 58 -60.39 -16.17 -35.49
C LEU A 58 -61.10 -16.37 -36.82
N LEU A 59 -61.39 -17.61 -37.21
CA LEU A 59 -62.12 -17.92 -38.44
C LEU A 59 -63.15 -19.02 -38.17
N ASN A 60 -64.43 -18.71 -38.39
CA ASN A 60 -65.47 -19.72 -38.46
C ASN A 60 -65.39 -20.45 -39.81
N THR A 61 -65.14 -21.75 -39.78
CA THR A 61 -65.05 -22.62 -40.97
C THR A 61 -66.29 -23.45 -41.20
N ASP A 62 -67.28 -23.39 -40.29
CA ASP A 62 -68.56 -24.05 -40.47
C ASP A 62 -69.49 -23.20 -41.34
N LEU A 63 -69.84 -23.72 -42.50
CA LEU A 63 -70.75 -23.07 -43.45
C LEU A 63 -72.23 -23.37 -43.17
N GLN A 64 -72.52 -24.32 -42.27
CA GLN A 64 -73.90 -24.65 -41.87
C GLN A 64 -74.41 -23.68 -40.80
N GLU A 65 -73.52 -23.20 -39.93
CA GLU A 65 -73.80 -22.14 -38.94
C GLU A 65 -73.26 -20.79 -39.43
N ALA A 66 -74.10 -20.02 -40.12
CA ALA A 66 -73.72 -18.76 -40.77
C ALA A 66 -73.15 -17.71 -39.80
N THR A 67 -73.57 -17.73 -38.53
CA THR A 67 -73.07 -16.83 -37.48
C THR A 67 -72.97 -17.58 -36.16
N MET A 68 -71.86 -17.38 -35.45
CA MET A 68 -71.61 -17.95 -34.12
C MET A 68 -71.12 -16.86 -33.17
N ASN A 69 -71.64 -16.85 -31.93
CA ASN A 69 -71.15 -15.98 -30.87
C ASN A 69 -70.23 -16.79 -29.97
N VAL A 70 -69.00 -16.31 -29.77
CA VAL A 70 -67.98 -17.04 -29.01
C VAL A 70 -67.44 -16.21 -27.85
N ARG A 71 -66.95 -16.93 -26.83
CA ARG A 71 -66.14 -16.41 -25.73
C ARG A 71 -64.73 -16.96 -25.86
N LEU A 72 -63.75 -16.14 -25.50
CA LEU A 72 -62.35 -16.55 -25.52
C LEU A 72 -61.89 -16.89 -24.10
N ARG A 73 -60.88 -17.74 -24.01
CA ARG A 73 -60.14 -18.00 -22.77
C ARG A 73 -58.66 -18.02 -23.10
N LEU A 74 -57.92 -17.04 -22.58
CA LEU A 74 -56.47 -16.97 -22.71
C LEU A 74 -55.82 -17.91 -21.68
N ASN A 75 -54.88 -18.71 -22.15
CA ASN A 75 -53.98 -19.51 -21.33
C ASN A 75 -52.54 -19.14 -21.70
N ILE A 76 -51.80 -18.56 -20.77
CA ILE A 76 -50.38 -18.23 -20.89
C ILE A 76 -49.61 -19.35 -20.19
N LYS A 77 -48.89 -20.16 -20.97
CA LYS A 77 -48.09 -21.27 -20.47
C LYS A 77 -46.62 -20.86 -20.44
N GLY A 78 -46.09 -20.58 -19.26
CA GLY A 78 -44.67 -20.29 -19.03
C GLY A 78 -43.92 -21.47 -18.42
N THR A 79 -42.60 -21.36 -18.34
CA THR A 79 -41.72 -22.37 -17.73
C THR A 79 -41.99 -22.58 -16.23
N THR A 80 -42.23 -21.49 -15.50
CA THR A 80 -42.36 -21.48 -14.03
C THR A 80 -43.74 -21.02 -13.56
N VAL A 81 -44.49 -20.33 -14.43
CA VAL A 81 -45.82 -19.80 -14.13
C VAL A 81 -46.76 -20.11 -15.28
N ALA A 82 -48.00 -20.48 -14.94
CA ALA A 82 -49.09 -20.54 -15.89
C ALA A 82 -50.22 -19.63 -15.43
N LEU A 83 -50.71 -18.80 -16.35
CA LEU A 83 -51.84 -17.90 -16.14
C LEU A 83 -52.99 -18.36 -17.03
N ARG A 84 -54.20 -18.41 -16.47
CA ARG A 84 -55.40 -18.81 -17.21
C ARG A 84 -56.55 -17.90 -16.83
N ASN A 85 -57.31 -17.42 -17.79
CA ASN A 85 -58.56 -16.73 -17.49
C ASN A 85 -59.53 -17.62 -16.72
N ARG A 86 -60.14 -17.09 -15.66
CA ARG A 86 -61.20 -17.74 -14.87
C ARG A 86 -62.42 -18.00 -15.76
N ASP A 87 -63.07 -19.14 -15.59
CA ASP A 87 -64.24 -19.52 -16.40
C ASP A 87 -65.48 -18.63 -16.14
N TYR A 88 -65.55 -17.93 -14.99
CA TYR A 88 -66.66 -17.04 -14.62
C TYR A 88 -66.37 -15.54 -14.79
N GLY A 89 -65.29 -15.18 -15.48
CA GLY A 89 -64.96 -13.78 -15.75
C GLY A 89 -65.92 -13.12 -16.75
N SER A 90 -66.05 -11.79 -16.67
CA SER A 90 -66.79 -11.01 -17.68
C SER A 90 -65.86 -10.67 -18.84
N TYR A 91 -66.02 -11.39 -19.96
CA TYR A 91 -65.24 -11.21 -21.17
C TYR A 91 -66.14 -10.81 -22.35
N PRO A 92 -65.64 -10.01 -23.31
CA PRO A 92 -66.43 -9.58 -24.47
C PRO A 92 -66.83 -10.76 -25.36
N LEU A 93 -68.07 -10.74 -25.85
CA LEU A 93 -68.55 -11.68 -26.87
C LEU A 93 -68.00 -11.27 -28.24
N VAL A 94 -67.44 -12.24 -28.97
CA VAL A 94 -66.98 -12.03 -30.35
C VAL A 94 -67.95 -12.73 -31.30
N ARG A 95 -68.47 -11.98 -32.27
CA ARG A 95 -69.31 -12.54 -33.33
C ARG A 95 -68.44 -12.98 -34.50
N LEU A 96 -68.60 -14.22 -34.94
CA LEU A 96 -67.92 -14.80 -36.09
C LEU A 96 -68.94 -15.14 -37.17
N ASP A 97 -68.80 -14.54 -38.34
CA ASP A 97 -69.56 -14.92 -39.53
C ASP A 97 -68.76 -15.96 -40.35
N ALA A 98 -69.46 -16.92 -40.96
CA ALA A 98 -68.83 -18.04 -41.65
C ALA A 98 -67.91 -17.57 -42.81
N GLY A 99 -66.68 -18.08 -42.83
CA GLY A 99 -65.68 -17.78 -43.87
C GLY A 99 -64.98 -16.43 -43.77
N ILE A 100 -65.32 -15.59 -42.79
CA ILE A 100 -64.71 -14.25 -42.61
C ILE A 100 -63.74 -14.28 -41.42
N PRO A 101 -62.44 -14.02 -41.62
CA PRO A 101 -61.49 -13.93 -40.51
C PRO A 101 -61.70 -12.64 -39.71
N VAL A 102 -61.78 -12.77 -38.39
CA VAL A 102 -61.88 -11.65 -37.44
C VAL A 102 -60.55 -11.53 -36.70
N GLN A 103 -59.88 -10.39 -36.84
CA GLN A 103 -58.69 -10.05 -36.07
C GLN A 103 -59.09 -9.19 -34.86
N LEU A 104 -58.63 -9.58 -33.67
CA LEU A 104 -58.95 -8.86 -32.44
C LEU A 104 -58.11 -7.58 -32.32
N SER A 105 -58.73 -6.49 -31.88
CA SER A 105 -58.03 -5.25 -31.57
C SER A 105 -57.38 -5.31 -30.18
N LEU A 106 -56.46 -4.38 -29.92
CA LEU A 106 -55.84 -4.22 -28.60
C LEU A 106 -56.85 -4.02 -27.47
N ASN A 107 -57.91 -3.26 -27.74
CA ASN A 107 -58.99 -3.02 -26.78
C ASN A 107 -59.84 -4.27 -26.52
N ASP A 108 -60.04 -5.12 -27.54
CA ASP A 108 -60.76 -6.38 -27.38
C ASP A 108 -59.96 -7.37 -26.52
N LEU A 109 -58.62 -7.29 -26.56
CA LEU A 109 -57.72 -8.15 -25.82
C LEU A 109 -57.52 -7.71 -24.36
N ALA A 110 -57.58 -6.40 -24.08
CA ALA A 110 -57.29 -5.83 -22.76
C ALA A 110 -58.02 -6.53 -21.58
N PRO A 111 -59.34 -6.86 -21.65
CA PRO A 111 -60.04 -7.54 -20.56
C PRO A 111 -59.48 -8.92 -20.20
N TYR A 112 -58.86 -9.60 -21.16
CA TYR A 112 -58.30 -10.93 -20.99
C TYR A 112 -56.95 -10.91 -20.26
N PHE A 113 -56.24 -9.77 -20.26
CA PHE A 113 -54.95 -9.59 -19.59
C PHE A 113 -55.06 -9.01 -18.17
N ASN A 114 -56.27 -8.76 -17.67
CA ASN A 114 -56.48 -8.32 -16.29
C ASN A 114 -56.13 -9.46 -15.31
N LEU A 115 -55.12 -9.22 -14.46
CA LEU A 115 -54.61 -10.18 -13.48
C LEU A 115 -55.69 -10.65 -12.48
N ASP A 116 -56.67 -9.81 -12.15
CA ASP A 116 -57.76 -10.18 -11.23
C ASP A 116 -58.70 -11.24 -11.83
N ASN A 117 -58.78 -11.29 -13.17
CA ASN A 117 -59.57 -12.27 -13.91
C ASN A 117 -58.77 -13.53 -14.25
N MET A 118 -57.55 -13.68 -13.72
CA MET A 118 -56.69 -14.84 -13.96
C MET A 118 -56.57 -15.76 -12.74
N GLU A 119 -56.43 -17.04 -13.02
CA GLU A 119 -55.89 -18.06 -12.15
C GLU A 119 -54.39 -18.15 -12.41
N ILE A 120 -53.60 -17.89 -11.38
CA ILE A 120 -52.14 -17.92 -11.43
C ILE A 120 -51.67 -19.18 -10.70
N SER A 121 -50.84 -19.97 -11.37
CA SER A 121 -50.26 -21.19 -10.83
C SER A 121 -48.74 -21.21 -11.04
N GLY A 122 -47.99 -21.82 -10.13
CA GLY A 122 -46.53 -21.91 -10.17
C GLY A 122 -45.77 -20.84 -9.37
N ILE A 123 -46.34 -19.64 -9.19
CA ILE A 123 -45.79 -18.58 -8.32
C ILE A 123 -46.88 -17.92 -7.47
N PRO A 124 -46.53 -17.28 -6.34
CA PRO A 124 -47.49 -16.50 -5.54
C PRO A 124 -48.14 -15.38 -6.36
N PRO A 125 -49.48 -15.25 -6.37
CA PRO A 125 -50.18 -14.20 -7.13
C PRO A 125 -49.71 -12.77 -6.79
N SER A 126 -49.33 -12.52 -5.54
CA SER A 126 -48.83 -11.22 -5.08
C SER A 126 -47.58 -10.74 -5.83
N GLN A 127 -46.72 -11.66 -6.28
CA GLN A 127 -45.49 -11.32 -7.00
C GLN A 127 -45.79 -10.70 -8.38
N LEU A 128 -46.76 -11.27 -9.09
CA LEU A 128 -47.23 -10.76 -10.39
C LEU A 128 -48.06 -9.49 -10.23
N GLN A 129 -48.89 -9.40 -9.19
CA GLN A 129 -49.69 -8.20 -8.91
C GLN A 129 -48.83 -6.97 -8.57
N GLN A 130 -47.69 -7.14 -7.89
CA GLN A 130 -46.80 -6.03 -7.54
C GLN A 130 -45.97 -5.53 -8.73
N THR A 131 -45.52 -6.44 -9.60
CA THR A 131 -44.56 -6.11 -10.67
C THR A 131 -45.24 -5.92 -12.03
N GLY A 132 -46.34 -6.63 -12.28
CA GLY A 132 -46.97 -6.72 -13.61
C GLY A 132 -46.09 -7.39 -14.67
N LYS A 133 -44.97 -8.02 -14.28
CA LYS A 133 -43.97 -8.62 -15.16
C LYS A 133 -44.05 -10.15 -15.12
N LEU A 134 -44.10 -10.76 -16.31
CA LEU A 134 -43.88 -12.19 -16.47
C LEU A 134 -42.42 -12.52 -16.12
N PRO A 135 -42.17 -13.58 -15.34
CA PRO A 135 -40.82 -14.11 -15.11
C PRO A 135 -40.07 -14.47 -16.39
N ASP A 136 -38.77 -14.63 -16.28
CA ASP A 136 -37.93 -15.06 -17.39
C ASP A 136 -38.23 -16.53 -17.77
N GLY A 137 -38.39 -16.80 -19.07
CA GLY A 137 -38.76 -18.12 -19.54
C GLY A 137 -39.27 -18.21 -20.97
N PHE A 138 -39.55 -19.45 -21.40
CA PHE A 138 -40.30 -19.69 -22.63
C PHE A 138 -41.78 -19.61 -22.33
N TYR A 139 -42.48 -18.80 -23.13
CA TYR A 139 -43.92 -18.59 -23.03
C TYR A 139 -44.62 -18.96 -24.32
N THR A 140 -45.74 -19.66 -24.16
CA THR A 140 -46.68 -19.95 -25.23
C THR A 140 -48.04 -19.39 -24.87
N PHE A 141 -48.60 -18.56 -25.75
CA PHE A 141 -49.91 -17.94 -25.57
C PHE A 141 -50.95 -18.74 -26.34
N CYS A 142 -51.92 -19.31 -25.64
CA CYS A 142 -52.98 -20.14 -26.23
C CYS A 142 -54.34 -19.51 -26.01
N VAL A 143 -55.21 -19.57 -27.02
CA VAL A 143 -56.57 -19.03 -26.94
C VAL A 143 -57.57 -20.14 -27.22
N ASP A 144 -58.35 -20.49 -26.21
CA ASP A 144 -59.49 -21.39 -26.38
C ASP A 144 -60.72 -20.59 -26.78
N VAL A 145 -61.50 -21.09 -27.73
CA VAL A 145 -62.76 -20.50 -28.18
C VAL A 145 -63.90 -21.39 -27.73
N LEU A 146 -64.82 -20.83 -26.96
CA LEU A 146 -66.02 -21.51 -26.47
C LEU A 146 -67.26 -20.89 -27.09
N ASP A 147 -68.22 -21.73 -27.47
CA ASP A 147 -69.53 -21.26 -27.91
C ASP A 147 -70.27 -20.57 -26.75
N ALA A 148 -70.81 -19.38 -26.97
CA ALA A 148 -71.38 -18.55 -25.92
C ALA A 148 -72.67 -19.13 -25.31
N ASN A 149 -73.41 -19.93 -26.07
CA ASN A 149 -74.71 -20.48 -25.67
C ASN A 149 -74.57 -21.82 -24.95
N SER A 150 -73.75 -22.71 -25.51
CA SER A 150 -73.56 -24.09 -25.02
C SER A 150 -72.36 -24.25 -24.09
N GLY A 151 -71.41 -23.31 -24.08
CA GLY A 151 -70.15 -23.42 -23.33
C GLY A 151 -69.20 -24.48 -23.88
N ARG A 152 -69.49 -25.06 -25.05
CA ARG A 152 -68.67 -26.10 -25.67
C ARG A 152 -67.40 -25.50 -26.28
N LEU A 153 -66.26 -26.17 -26.13
CA LEU A 153 -65.02 -25.82 -26.82
C LEU A 153 -65.20 -26.04 -28.34
N VAL A 154 -65.05 -24.98 -29.13
CA VAL A 154 -65.23 -24.96 -30.60
C VAL A 154 -63.93 -24.72 -31.37
N SER A 155 -62.80 -24.56 -30.68
CA SER A 155 -61.45 -24.49 -31.26
C SER A 155 -60.58 -25.69 -30.85
N ASN A 156 -59.58 -26.00 -31.66
CA ASN A 156 -58.57 -27.02 -31.32
C ASN A 156 -57.53 -26.46 -30.33
N ASP A 157 -57.54 -26.94 -29.09
CA ASP A 157 -56.66 -26.51 -27.99
C ASP A 157 -55.15 -26.67 -28.27
N LYS A 158 -54.75 -27.57 -29.18
CA LYS A 158 -53.35 -27.79 -29.56
C LYS A 158 -52.87 -26.89 -30.69
N LEU A 159 -53.78 -26.38 -31.52
CA LEU A 159 -53.45 -25.54 -32.68
C LEU A 159 -53.68 -24.05 -32.43
N SER A 160 -54.43 -23.70 -31.37
CA SER A 160 -54.73 -22.31 -31.00
C SER A 160 -53.62 -21.63 -30.17
N CYS A 161 -52.35 -21.99 -30.36
CA CYS A 161 -51.22 -21.49 -29.58
C CYS A 161 -50.20 -20.76 -30.44
N SER A 162 -49.52 -19.75 -29.88
CA SER A 162 -48.39 -19.10 -30.53
C SER A 162 -47.17 -20.02 -30.58
N PRO A 163 -46.21 -19.80 -31.50
CA PRO A 163 -44.86 -20.33 -31.33
C PRO A 163 -44.29 -19.91 -29.94
N PRO A 164 -43.47 -20.75 -29.30
CA PRO A 164 -42.81 -20.38 -28.04
C PRO A 164 -41.96 -19.11 -28.20
N ALA A 165 -42.17 -18.13 -27.33
CA ALA A 165 -41.41 -16.89 -27.28
C ALA A 165 -40.53 -16.86 -26.03
N TRP A 166 -39.28 -16.40 -26.18
CA TRP A 166 -38.38 -16.21 -25.05
C TRP A 166 -38.60 -14.81 -24.46
N ILE A 167 -39.07 -14.75 -23.22
CA ILE A 167 -39.19 -13.53 -22.44
C ILE A 167 -38.04 -13.53 -21.44
N SER A 168 -37.20 -12.50 -21.48
CA SER A 168 -36.13 -12.35 -20.50
C SER A 168 -35.81 -10.88 -20.28
N THR A 169 -35.57 -10.54 -19.02
CA THR A 169 -35.12 -9.24 -18.60
C THR A 169 -33.60 -9.20 -18.65
N SER A 170 -33.03 -8.23 -19.35
CA SER A 170 -31.57 -8.07 -19.44
C SER A 170 -31.03 -7.17 -18.35
N GLU A 171 -29.80 -7.41 -17.92
CA GLU A 171 -29.12 -6.50 -16.99
C GLU A 171 -28.54 -5.29 -17.72
N PRO A 172 -28.47 -4.11 -17.07
CA PRO A 172 -27.79 -2.94 -17.60
C PRO A 172 -26.29 -3.23 -17.80
N PRO A 173 -25.54 -2.42 -18.57
CA PRO A 173 -24.11 -2.65 -18.79
C PRO A 173 -23.28 -2.57 -17.51
N LEU A 174 -22.14 -3.28 -17.50
CA LEU A 174 -21.11 -3.15 -16.48
C LEU A 174 -20.09 -2.10 -16.90
N LEU A 175 -19.78 -1.15 -16.03
CA LEU A 175 -18.79 -0.11 -16.31
C LEU A 175 -17.38 -0.66 -16.08
N ASN A 176 -16.46 -0.42 -17.02
CA ASN A 176 -15.09 -0.95 -16.96
C ASN A 176 -14.06 0.16 -16.71
N LEU A 177 -14.06 1.20 -17.57
CA LEU A 177 -13.10 2.30 -17.55
C LEU A 177 -13.80 3.64 -17.78
N PRO A 178 -13.36 4.73 -17.12
CA PRO A 178 -12.46 4.74 -15.96
C PRO A 178 -13.03 3.94 -14.78
N ARG A 179 -12.17 3.26 -14.01
CA ARG A 179 -12.59 2.46 -12.85
C ARG A 179 -13.20 3.35 -11.76
N LYS A 180 -14.06 2.77 -10.94
CA LYS A 180 -14.68 3.47 -9.82
C LYS A 180 -13.63 3.99 -8.84
N GLY A 181 -13.56 5.31 -8.66
CA GLY A 181 -12.60 5.99 -7.80
C GLY A 181 -11.21 6.21 -8.42
N GLU A 182 -11.03 5.92 -9.71
CA GLU A 182 -9.74 6.08 -10.39
C GLU A 182 -9.26 7.54 -10.40
N ALA A 183 -7.94 7.73 -10.29
CA ALA A 183 -7.29 9.02 -10.48
C ALA A 183 -6.77 9.08 -11.92
N VAL A 184 -7.48 9.79 -12.79
CA VAL A 184 -7.13 9.95 -14.20
C VAL A 184 -6.22 11.16 -14.35
N ALA A 185 -5.04 11.00 -14.92
CA ALA A 185 -4.14 12.13 -15.18
C ALA A 185 -4.66 12.98 -16.35
N PHE A 186 -4.77 14.30 -16.15
CA PHE A 186 -4.94 15.24 -17.23
C PHE A 186 -3.71 15.17 -18.14
N ARG A 187 -3.92 15.19 -19.46
CA ARG A 187 -2.87 15.27 -20.48
C ARG A 187 -3.40 16.15 -21.59
N GLU A 188 -2.58 17.00 -22.19
CA GLU A 188 -3.00 17.82 -23.33
C GLU A 188 -2.58 17.16 -24.66
N PRO A 189 -3.52 16.86 -25.59
CA PRO A 189 -4.97 17.04 -25.50
C PRO A 189 -5.65 15.98 -24.62
N LEU A 190 -6.72 16.38 -23.91
CA LEU A 190 -7.45 15.49 -23.02
C LEU A 190 -8.15 14.39 -23.83
N ASN A 191 -7.86 13.14 -23.49
CA ASN A 191 -8.48 11.96 -24.10
C ASN A 191 -8.78 10.93 -23.02
N ILE A 192 -10.05 10.79 -22.65
CA ILE A 192 -10.52 9.81 -21.67
C ILE A 192 -11.36 8.76 -22.40
N VAL A 193 -10.96 7.49 -22.30
CA VAL A 193 -11.72 6.38 -22.86
C VAL A 193 -12.70 5.87 -21.82
N PHE A 194 -13.98 5.96 -22.13
CA PHE A 194 -15.05 5.31 -21.40
C PHE A 194 -15.37 3.97 -22.06
N ASN A 195 -15.53 2.92 -21.26
CA ASN A 195 -15.83 1.59 -21.77
C ASN A 195 -16.74 0.81 -20.80
N TRP A 196 -17.65 0.03 -21.38
CA TRP A 196 -18.60 -0.81 -20.65
C TRP A 196 -18.84 -2.15 -21.36
N THR A 197 -19.24 -3.15 -20.59
CA THR A 197 -19.56 -4.50 -21.07
C THR A 197 -21.08 -4.68 -21.18
N PRO A 198 -21.62 -4.95 -22.38
CA PRO A 198 -23.04 -5.28 -22.55
C PRO A 198 -23.37 -6.63 -21.91
N ARG A 199 -24.46 -6.68 -21.11
CA ARG A 199 -24.96 -7.92 -20.49
C ARG A 199 -26.23 -8.47 -21.15
N HIS A 200 -26.62 -7.91 -22.29
CA HIS A 200 -27.87 -8.25 -22.98
C HIS A 200 -27.66 -9.01 -24.30
N MET A 201 -26.41 -9.31 -24.67
CA MET A 201 -26.07 -10.01 -25.92
C MET A 201 -26.67 -11.42 -26.03
N GLY A 202 -26.97 -12.04 -24.89
CA GLY A 202 -27.65 -13.35 -24.84
C GLY A 202 -29.17 -13.27 -25.03
N SER A 203 -29.76 -12.07 -25.01
CA SER A 203 -31.20 -11.88 -25.16
C SER A 203 -31.55 -11.54 -26.62
N PRO A 204 -32.32 -12.38 -27.33
CA PRO A 204 -32.83 -12.06 -28.68
C PRO A 204 -33.60 -10.74 -28.74
N ASN A 205 -34.15 -10.30 -27.61
CA ASN A 205 -34.95 -9.08 -27.49
C ASN A 205 -34.12 -7.79 -27.40
N ALA A 206 -32.82 -7.90 -27.08
CA ALA A 206 -31.95 -6.76 -26.77
C ALA A 206 -30.64 -6.75 -27.58
N ALA A 207 -30.16 -7.91 -28.03
CA ALA A 207 -28.80 -8.08 -28.60
C ALA A 207 -28.46 -7.16 -29.78
N PHE A 208 -29.45 -6.75 -30.58
CA PHE A 208 -29.22 -5.94 -31.79
C PHE A 208 -30.02 -4.64 -31.83
N LEU A 209 -30.79 -4.34 -30.78
CA LEU A 209 -31.72 -3.22 -30.73
C LEU A 209 -31.35 -2.23 -29.61
N THR A 210 -30.17 -2.34 -29.01
CA THR A 210 -29.79 -1.50 -27.88
C THR A 210 -28.95 -0.30 -28.29
N GLU A 211 -29.40 0.88 -27.88
CA GLU A 211 -28.66 2.14 -27.90
C GLU A 211 -28.27 2.50 -26.46
N TYR A 212 -27.12 3.13 -26.28
CA TYR A 212 -26.64 3.58 -24.97
C TYR A 212 -26.69 5.10 -24.87
N GLU A 213 -27.22 5.59 -23.76
CA GLU A 213 -27.08 6.98 -23.35
C GLU A 213 -25.93 7.08 -22.34
N PHE A 214 -24.92 7.87 -22.68
CA PHE A 214 -23.83 8.26 -21.78
C PHE A 214 -24.19 9.56 -21.07
N THR A 215 -23.96 9.63 -19.77
CA THR A 215 -24.12 10.86 -18.98
C THR A 215 -22.89 11.08 -18.10
N LEU A 216 -22.31 12.27 -18.16
CA LEU A 216 -21.20 12.74 -17.33
C LEU A 216 -21.63 14.00 -16.56
N VAL A 217 -21.28 14.08 -15.28
CA VAL A 217 -21.56 15.22 -14.39
C VAL A 217 -20.29 15.64 -13.65
N GLU A 218 -20.16 16.92 -13.32
CA GLU A 218 -19.17 17.40 -12.36
C GLU A 218 -19.72 17.29 -10.94
N LEU A 219 -18.95 16.68 -10.04
CA LEU A 219 -19.32 16.51 -8.63
C LEU A 219 -18.59 17.57 -7.79
N TRP A 220 -19.32 18.58 -7.31
CA TRP A 220 -18.73 19.70 -6.58
C TRP A 220 -18.39 19.38 -5.11
N ASP A 221 -19.24 18.61 -4.44
CA ASP A 221 -19.06 18.25 -3.04
C ASP A 221 -18.38 16.88 -2.91
N THR A 222 -17.27 16.83 -2.18
CA THR A 222 -16.50 15.59 -1.94
C THR A 222 -16.84 14.91 -0.62
N THR A 223 -17.69 15.53 0.22
CA THR A 223 -18.14 15.02 1.52
C THR A 223 -19.37 14.11 1.39
N ILE A 224 -20.18 14.31 0.36
CA ILE A 224 -21.33 13.46 0.03
C ILE A 224 -20.86 12.30 -0.85
N LEU A 225 -21.50 11.14 -0.69
CA LEU A 225 -21.24 9.98 -1.54
C LEU A 225 -21.48 10.34 -3.03
N PRO A 226 -20.53 10.07 -3.94
CA PRO A 226 -20.62 10.43 -5.36
C PRO A 226 -21.92 10.00 -6.04
N GLU A 227 -22.44 8.84 -5.68
CA GLU A 227 -23.68 8.28 -6.22
C GLU A 227 -24.92 9.08 -5.82
N ALA A 228 -24.95 9.61 -4.58
CA ALA A 228 -26.03 10.47 -4.11
C ALA A 228 -25.95 11.87 -4.75
N ALA A 229 -24.73 12.41 -4.87
CA ALA A 229 -24.50 13.70 -5.50
C ALA A 229 -24.83 13.70 -7.01
N PHE A 230 -24.60 12.57 -7.70
CA PHE A 230 -24.87 12.44 -9.13
C PHE A 230 -26.31 12.80 -9.51
N GLY A 231 -27.30 12.39 -8.71
CA GLY A 231 -28.72 12.64 -8.98
C GLY A 231 -29.16 14.10 -8.81
N THR A 232 -28.34 14.93 -8.15
CA THR A 232 -28.64 16.35 -7.89
C THR A 232 -27.93 17.31 -8.83
N MET A 233 -26.97 16.82 -9.62
CA MET A 233 -26.15 17.64 -10.51
C MET A 233 -26.69 17.61 -11.95
N PRO A 234 -26.65 18.73 -12.68
CA PRO A 234 -27.01 18.73 -14.09
C PRO A 234 -25.96 17.96 -14.93
N PRO A 235 -26.38 17.27 -16.01
CA PRO A 235 -25.46 16.67 -16.99
C PRO A 235 -24.51 17.72 -17.58
N LEU A 236 -23.20 17.49 -17.42
CA LEU A 236 -22.16 18.26 -18.09
C LEU A 236 -22.06 17.84 -19.57
N TYR A 237 -22.19 16.54 -19.82
CA TYR A 237 -22.20 15.98 -21.18
C TYR A 237 -23.12 14.77 -21.24
N GLN A 238 -23.94 14.71 -22.29
CA GLN A 238 -24.89 13.62 -22.53
C GLN A 238 -24.94 13.32 -24.02
N THR A 239 -24.84 12.05 -24.39
CA THR A 239 -24.84 11.62 -25.79
C THR A 239 -25.40 10.21 -25.94
N TYR A 240 -25.80 9.86 -27.17
CA TYR A 240 -26.30 8.53 -27.53
C TYR A 240 -25.31 7.84 -28.46
N THR A 241 -25.07 6.55 -28.24
CA THR A 241 -24.17 5.74 -29.07
C THR A 241 -24.59 4.28 -29.07
N SER A 242 -24.38 3.58 -30.19
CA SER A 242 -24.52 2.12 -30.26
C SER A 242 -23.21 1.38 -29.91
N ALA A 243 -22.10 2.12 -29.81
CA ALA A 243 -20.81 1.54 -29.44
C ALA A 243 -20.74 1.24 -27.93
N THR A 244 -19.83 0.36 -27.54
CA THR A 244 -19.55 0.02 -26.12
C THR A 244 -18.37 0.81 -25.54
N THR A 245 -17.89 1.80 -26.30
CA THR A 245 -16.85 2.72 -25.90
C THR A 245 -17.17 4.12 -26.38
N LEU A 246 -16.75 5.11 -25.61
CA LEU A 246 -16.84 6.52 -25.94
C LEU A 246 -15.47 7.14 -25.65
N LEU A 247 -14.88 7.77 -26.67
CA LEU A 247 -13.69 8.60 -26.48
C LEU A 247 -14.15 10.03 -26.18
N TYR A 248 -13.83 10.51 -24.98
CA TYR A 248 -14.03 11.90 -24.59
C TYR A 248 -12.76 12.68 -24.89
N GLY A 249 -12.81 13.53 -25.90
CA GLY A 249 -11.68 14.23 -26.46
C GLY A 249 -11.74 15.76 -26.27
N PRO A 250 -10.97 16.52 -27.08
CA PRO A 250 -10.94 17.98 -27.01
C PRO A 250 -12.14 18.66 -27.69
N ALA A 251 -13.03 17.92 -28.34
CA ALA A 251 -14.23 18.47 -28.99
C ALA A 251 -15.42 18.59 -28.01
N GLU A 252 -15.38 17.80 -26.94
CA GLU A 252 -16.35 17.78 -25.86
C GLU A 252 -16.08 18.93 -24.84
N PRO A 253 -17.02 19.23 -23.93
CA PRO A 253 -16.81 20.23 -22.89
C PRO A 253 -15.50 20.01 -22.11
N PRO A 254 -14.70 21.06 -21.84
CA PRO A 254 -13.43 20.88 -21.15
C PRO A 254 -13.65 20.40 -19.70
N LEU A 255 -12.91 19.36 -19.30
CA LEU A 255 -12.84 18.94 -17.91
C LEU A 255 -11.68 19.66 -17.21
N LEU A 256 -11.92 20.12 -15.99
CA LEU A 256 -10.96 20.86 -15.19
C LEU A 256 -10.18 19.89 -14.29
N PRO A 257 -8.84 19.97 -14.27
CA PRO A 257 -8.06 19.17 -13.35
C PRO A 257 -8.32 19.62 -11.89
N GLY A 258 -8.09 18.71 -10.95
CA GLY A 258 -8.44 18.85 -9.53
C GLY A 258 -9.93 18.64 -9.21
N LYS A 259 -10.77 18.32 -10.21
CA LYS A 259 -12.21 18.07 -10.03
C LYS A 259 -12.55 16.59 -10.07
N ARG A 260 -13.71 16.25 -9.50
CA ARG A 260 -14.30 14.90 -9.52
C ARG A 260 -15.46 14.86 -10.50
N TYR A 261 -15.53 13.81 -11.29
CA TYR A 261 -16.57 13.60 -12.29
C TYR A 261 -17.26 12.27 -12.05
N GLY A 262 -18.60 12.26 -12.15
CA GLY A 262 -19.43 11.08 -12.08
C GLY A 262 -19.98 10.73 -13.47
N TRP A 263 -20.10 9.45 -13.79
CA TRP A 263 -20.66 9.01 -15.06
C TRP A 263 -21.49 7.74 -14.92
N ARG A 264 -22.46 7.57 -15.82
CA ARG A 264 -23.30 6.37 -15.92
C ARG A 264 -23.67 6.08 -17.37
N ILE A 265 -24.08 4.85 -17.62
CA ILE A 265 -24.66 4.41 -18.89
C ILE A 265 -26.11 4.00 -18.67
N ARG A 266 -26.99 4.35 -19.60
CA ARG A 266 -28.34 3.80 -19.69
C ARG A 266 -28.49 3.01 -20.98
N ALA A 267 -28.80 1.72 -20.88
CA ALA A 267 -29.15 0.90 -22.03
C ALA A 267 -30.64 1.07 -22.38
N ILE A 268 -30.92 1.38 -23.64
CA ILE A 268 -32.27 1.62 -24.15
C ILE A 268 -32.49 0.69 -25.34
N ALA A 269 -33.45 -0.23 -25.22
CA ALA A 269 -33.85 -1.04 -26.35
C ALA A 269 -34.81 -0.23 -27.23
N LYS A 270 -34.43 -0.01 -28.49
CA LYS A 270 -35.19 0.74 -29.50
C LYS A 270 -35.38 -0.06 -30.78
N GLN A 271 -36.58 -0.01 -31.33
CA GLN A 271 -36.86 -0.46 -32.70
C GLN A 271 -37.61 0.66 -33.42
N GLY A 272 -36.88 1.44 -34.21
CA GLY A 272 -37.41 2.67 -34.79
C GLY A 272 -37.61 3.74 -33.73
N VAL A 273 -38.84 4.23 -33.58
CA VAL A 273 -39.21 5.29 -32.61
C VAL A 273 -39.65 4.71 -31.26
N ASP A 274 -39.98 3.42 -31.21
CA ASP A 274 -40.49 2.78 -29.99
C ASP A 274 -39.35 2.34 -29.07
N GLU A 275 -39.43 2.70 -27.78
CA GLU A 275 -38.54 2.26 -26.70
C GLU A 275 -39.16 1.11 -25.90
N PHE A 276 -38.35 0.14 -25.48
CA PHE A 276 -38.79 -1.03 -24.73
C PHE A 276 -38.12 -1.13 -23.36
N ASP A 277 -38.94 -1.30 -22.31
CA ASP A 277 -38.47 -1.58 -20.94
C ASP A 277 -38.19 -3.08 -20.76
N ILE A 278 -37.06 -3.52 -21.31
CA ILE A 278 -36.57 -4.91 -21.18
C ILE A 278 -35.36 -5.04 -20.25
N PHE A 279 -34.89 -3.92 -19.71
CA PHE A 279 -33.75 -3.87 -18.82
C PHE A 279 -34.18 -3.74 -17.35
N THR A 280 -33.45 -4.39 -16.45
CA THR A 280 -33.58 -4.09 -15.02
C THR A 280 -33.13 -2.64 -14.75
N ASN A 281 -33.69 -2.02 -13.70
CA ASN A 281 -33.39 -0.64 -13.31
C ASN A 281 -33.54 0.39 -14.47
N HIS A 282 -34.49 0.19 -15.37
CA HIS A 282 -34.71 1.04 -16.55
C HIS A 282 -33.45 1.23 -17.43
N GLY A 283 -32.55 0.24 -17.42
CA GLY A 283 -31.31 0.25 -18.19
C GLY A 283 -30.16 1.01 -17.56
N TYR A 284 -30.35 1.67 -16.41
CA TYR A 284 -29.28 2.41 -15.75
C TYR A 284 -28.25 1.47 -15.11
N SER A 285 -26.98 1.65 -15.49
CA SER A 285 -25.84 1.10 -14.78
C SER A 285 -25.71 1.71 -13.38
N GLU A 286 -24.83 1.12 -12.57
CA GLU A 286 -24.31 1.84 -11.41
C GLU A 286 -23.57 3.12 -11.84
N ILE A 287 -23.38 4.03 -10.88
CA ILE A 287 -22.65 5.29 -11.10
C ILE A 287 -21.18 5.05 -10.76
N TYR A 288 -20.31 5.29 -11.75
CA TYR A 288 -18.86 5.35 -11.53
C TYR A 288 -18.42 6.80 -11.41
N TYR A 289 -17.27 7.01 -10.80
CA TYR A 289 -16.67 8.33 -10.66
C TYR A 289 -15.16 8.23 -10.75
N PHE A 290 -14.52 9.31 -11.17
CA PHE A 290 -13.06 9.45 -11.22
C PHE A 290 -12.65 10.86 -10.80
N ASN A 291 -11.41 11.00 -10.35
CA ASN A 291 -10.80 12.29 -10.05
C ASN A 291 -9.84 12.65 -11.19
N LEU A 292 -10.01 13.81 -11.80
CA LEU A 292 -9.10 14.30 -12.82
C LEU A 292 -7.92 15.01 -12.12
N GLN A 293 -6.73 14.43 -12.19
CA GLN A 293 -5.52 14.95 -11.57
C GLN A 293 -4.83 15.95 -12.50
N ASP A 294 -4.14 16.95 -11.95
CA ASP A 294 -3.32 17.88 -12.72
C ASP A 294 -2.24 17.16 -13.55
N ASP A 295 -1.98 17.65 -14.76
CA ASP A 295 -0.87 17.18 -15.59
C ASP A 295 0.46 17.70 -15.02
N CYS A 296 1.02 16.94 -14.10
CA CYS A 296 2.29 17.26 -13.46
C CYS A 296 3.41 16.37 -14.00
N GLN A 297 3.75 16.49 -15.29
CA GLN A 297 4.86 15.71 -15.85
C GLN A 297 6.19 16.07 -15.15
N PRO A 298 7.05 15.08 -14.84
CA PRO A 298 8.34 15.35 -14.24
C PRO A 298 9.24 16.17 -15.19
N PRO A 299 10.20 16.95 -14.67
CA PRO A 299 11.11 17.73 -15.50
C PRO A 299 11.90 16.86 -16.49
N GLN A 300 12.07 17.36 -17.72
CA GLN A 300 12.76 16.67 -18.80
C GLN A 300 14.14 17.28 -19.08
N GLN A 301 14.96 16.57 -19.87
CA GLN A 301 16.33 16.95 -20.23
C GLN A 301 17.22 17.17 -19.01
N VAL A 302 17.06 16.28 -18.03
CA VAL A 302 17.82 16.28 -16.79
C VAL A 302 19.27 15.88 -17.08
N ALA A 303 20.23 16.67 -16.60
CA ALA A 303 21.65 16.40 -16.74
C ALA A 303 22.42 16.87 -15.49
N ALA A 304 23.49 16.17 -15.12
CA ALA A 304 24.38 16.54 -14.04
C ALA A 304 25.77 16.93 -14.57
N THR A 305 26.37 17.97 -13.99
CA THR A 305 27.73 18.42 -14.27
C THR A 305 28.51 18.48 -12.96
N VAL A 306 29.69 17.86 -12.91
CA VAL A 306 30.51 17.80 -11.68
C VAL A 306 31.73 18.69 -11.84
N ALA A 307 31.87 19.68 -10.96
CA ALA A 307 33.00 20.61 -10.95
C ALA A 307 33.28 21.09 -9.52
N ASN A 308 34.56 21.31 -9.19
CA ASN A 308 35.00 21.85 -7.88
C ASN A 308 34.48 21.09 -6.64
N GLY A 309 34.16 19.80 -6.77
CA GLY A 309 33.61 19.00 -5.67
C GLY A 309 32.12 19.19 -5.43
N GLU A 310 31.38 19.74 -6.40
CA GLU A 310 29.93 19.88 -6.38
C GLU A 310 29.33 19.29 -7.67
N ALA A 311 28.12 18.73 -7.57
CA ALA A 311 27.36 18.24 -8.71
C ALA A 311 26.17 19.19 -8.97
N THR A 312 26.19 19.90 -10.09
CA THR A 312 25.08 20.76 -10.52
C THR A 312 24.17 20.00 -11.48
N VAL A 313 22.92 19.80 -11.06
CA VAL A 313 21.86 19.16 -11.85
C VAL A 313 21.01 20.24 -12.51
N THR A 314 20.79 20.15 -13.82
CA THR A 314 20.02 21.11 -14.63
C THR A 314 18.93 20.41 -15.42
N TRP A 315 17.81 21.08 -15.69
CA TRP A 315 16.69 20.57 -16.49
C TRP A 315 15.98 21.69 -17.26
N LEU A 316 15.06 21.32 -18.15
CA LEU A 316 14.24 22.29 -18.88
C LEU A 316 13.19 22.94 -17.94
N PRO A 317 13.05 24.28 -17.89
CA PRO A 317 12.06 24.95 -17.05
C PRO A 317 10.62 24.49 -17.35
N GLN A 318 9.87 24.16 -16.30
CA GLN A 318 8.46 23.76 -16.34
C GLN A 318 7.57 24.88 -15.76
N PRO A 319 6.78 25.61 -16.57
CA PRO A 319 5.99 26.75 -16.10
C PRO A 319 4.93 26.42 -15.05
N LYS A 320 4.48 25.15 -15.01
CA LYS A 320 3.43 24.67 -14.09
C LYS A 320 3.98 24.22 -12.71
N MET A 321 5.29 24.12 -12.53
CA MET A 321 5.92 23.73 -11.27
C MET A 321 6.37 24.95 -10.48
N PHE A 322 5.99 25.01 -9.21
CA PHE A 322 6.39 26.10 -8.30
C PHE A 322 7.57 25.72 -7.40
N GLU A 323 7.87 24.43 -7.25
CA GLU A 323 9.01 23.91 -6.51
C GLU A 323 9.54 22.65 -7.23
N TYR A 324 10.85 22.61 -7.46
CA TYR A 324 11.56 21.43 -7.94
C TYR A 324 12.22 20.69 -6.77
N LEU A 325 12.37 19.39 -6.95
CA LEU A 325 13.01 18.49 -6.00
C LEU A 325 13.97 17.57 -6.75
N VAL A 326 15.25 17.62 -6.39
CA VAL A 326 16.24 16.62 -6.79
C VAL A 326 16.40 15.64 -5.64
N GLU A 327 16.10 14.38 -5.89
CA GLU A 327 16.41 13.30 -4.96
C GLU A 327 17.64 12.55 -5.45
N TYR A 328 18.62 12.29 -4.58
CA TYR A 328 19.82 11.55 -4.91
C TYR A 328 20.22 10.59 -3.79
N ARG A 329 20.84 9.46 -4.12
CA ARG A 329 21.40 8.48 -3.17
C ARG A 329 22.59 7.75 -3.78
N GLU A 330 23.37 7.07 -2.96
CA GLU A 330 24.48 6.25 -3.46
C GLU A 330 23.95 5.16 -4.40
N GLN A 331 24.62 5.04 -5.55
CA GLN A 331 24.30 4.03 -6.55
C GLN A 331 24.70 2.63 -6.03
N ASP A 332 24.00 1.59 -6.47
CA ASP A 332 24.24 0.19 -6.11
C ASP A 332 24.06 -0.15 -4.61
N ASN A 333 23.30 0.68 -3.89
CA ASN A 333 22.91 0.45 -2.50
C ASN A 333 21.39 0.62 -2.33
N ASP A 334 20.65 -0.49 -2.42
CA ASP A 334 19.18 -0.48 -2.32
C ASP A 334 18.63 0.01 -0.97
N LYS A 335 19.48 0.01 0.07
CA LYS A 335 19.16 0.51 1.41
C LYS A 335 19.58 1.97 1.63
N ALA A 336 20.22 2.61 0.66
CA ALA A 336 20.62 4.01 0.78
C ALA A 336 19.38 4.93 0.84
N THR A 337 19.39 5.83 1.83
CA THR A 337 18.35 6.84 2.00
C THR A 337 18.44 7.90 0.92
N TRP A 338 17.29 8.29 0.37
CA TRP A 338 17.18 9.43 -0.54
C TRP A 338 17.45 10.75 0.17
N PHE A 339 18.39 11.52 -0.36
CA PHE A 339 18.66 12.90 0.02
C PHE A 339 17.99 13.84 -0.96
N ASN A 340 17.53 14.99 -0.46
CA ASN A 340 16.65 15.87 -1.20
C ASN A 340 17.25 17.28 -1.28
N VAL A 341 17.25 17.86 -2.48
CA VAL A 341 17.63 19.26 -2.73
C VAL A 341 16.45 19.93 -3.42
N LYS A 342 15.86 20.92 -2.75
CA LYS A 342 14.79 21.74 -3.32
C LYS A 342 15.37 22.92 -4.10
N SER A 343 14.68 23.32 -5.16
CA SER A 343 15.03 24.51 -5.93
C SER A 343 13.80 25.17 -6.54
N SER A 344 13.80 26.50 -6.62
CA SER A 344 12.83 27.27 -7.41
C SER A 344 13.31 27.53 -8.84
N ASP A 345 14.60 27.32 -9.10
CA ASP A 345 15.23 27.50 -10.39
C ASP A 345 15.30 26.17 -11.16
N PRO A 346 15.46 26.18 -12.49
CA PRO A 346 15.63 24.97 -13.31
C PRO A 346 17.00 24.28 -13.13
N GLN A 347 17.58 24.40 -11.94
CA GLN A 347 18.85 23.81 -11.54
C GLN A 347 18.88 23.58 -10.03
N ALA A 348 19.64 22.58 -9.58
CA ALA A 348 19.96 22.35 -8.18
C ALA A 348 21.42 21.93 -8.03
N VAL A 349 22.06 22.36 -6.94
CA VAL A 349 23.47 22.02 -6.67
C VAL A 349 23.54 21.06 -5.48
N ILE A 350 24.09 19.88 -5.72
CA ILE A 350 24.44 18.89 -4.70
C ILE A 350 25.87 19.15 -4.23
N ARG A 351 26.01 19.61 -2.98
CA ARG A 351 27.29 20.01 -2.37
C ARG A 351 27.81 19.01 -1.33
N ASP A 352 26.97 18.04 -0.96
CA ASP A 352 27.21 17.04 0.09
C ASP A 352 27.42 15.62 -0.48
N ALA A 353 27.70 15.52 -1.78
CA ALA A 353 28.12 14.28 -2.41
C ALA A 353 29.57 13.95 -2.04
N VAL A 354 29.81 12.71 -1.64
CA VAL A 354 31.12 12.24 -1.16
C VAL A 354 32.07 12.05 -2.35
N PRO A 355 33.29 12.62 -2.32
CA PRO A 355 34.32 12.38 -3.34
C PRO A 355 34.60 10.88 -3.54
N GLY A 356 34.71 10.43 -4.78
CA GLY A 356 35.00 9.03 -5.13
C GLY A 356 33.78 8.09 -5.12
N HIS A 357 32.59 8.59 -4.79
CA HIS A 357 31.35 7.81 -4.76
C HIS A 357 30.50 8.07 -6.01
N LYS A 358 29.71 7.05 -6.37
CA LYS A 358 28.72 7.10 -7.46
C LYS A 358 27.33 7.33 -6.88
N TYR A 359 26.56 8.20 -7.51
CA TYR A 359 25.23 8.56 -7.08
C TYR A 359 24.23 8.36 -8.21
N GLU A 360 23.04 7.85 -7.85
CA GLU A 360 21.86 7.96 -8.70
C GLU A 360 20.96 9.09 -8.22
N TYR A 361 20.32 9.77 -9.15
CA TYR A 361 19.47 10.91 -8.87
C TYR A 361 18.26 10.96 -9.80
N ARG A 362 17.19 11.60 -9.34
CA ARG A 362 15.98 11.87 -10.12
C ARG A 362 15.50 13.28 -9.82
N VAL A 363 14.93 13.93 -10.83
CA VAL A 363 14.38 15.28 -10.70
C VAL A 363 12.86 15.18 -10.75
N GLY A 364 12.22 15.84 -9.82
CA GLY A 364 10.78 15.94 -9.72
C GLY A 364 10.35 17.35 -9.38
N GLY A 365 9.07 17.53 -9.15
CA GLY A 365 8.52 18.80 -8.71
C GLY A 365 7.09 18.69 -8.24
N SER A 366 6.60 19.83 -7.74
CA SER A 366 5.23 19.98 -7.29
C SER A 366 4.50 21.00 -8.16
N CYS A 367 3.37 20.58 -8.74
CA CYS A 367 2.48 21.46 -9.50
C CYS A 367 1.30 21.98 -8.67
N SER A 368 0.92 21.25 -7.61
CA SER A 368 -0.07 21.65 -6.61
C SER A 368 0.34 21.19 -5.22
N LEU A 369 -0.20 21.82 -4.17
CA LEU A 369 0.12 21.50 -2.77
C LEU A 369 -0.18 20.01 -2.47
N GLY A 370 0.87 19.22 -2.25
CA GLY A 370 0.78 17.79 -1.93
C GLY A 370 0.88 16.83 -3.12
N SER A 371 0.96 17.34 -4.36
CA SER A 371 1.25 16.53 -5.55
C SER A 371 2.75 16.55 -5.83
N LYS A 372 3.36 15.36 -5.88
CA LYS A 372 4.79 15.17 -6.14
C LYS A 372 4.96 14.23 -7.33
N THR A 373 5.62 14.69 -8.38
CA THR A 373 5.98 13.85 -9.52
C THR A 373 7.49 13.74 -9.62
N LEU A 374 7.96 12.53 -9.94
CA LEU A 374 9.37 12.19 -9.97
C LEU A 374 9.70 11.63 -11.35
N GLY A 375 10.79 12.10 -11.93
CA GLY A 375 11.30 11.66 -13.22
C GLY A 375 12.09 10.36 -13.14
N GLU A 376 12.70 10.03 -14.26
CA GLU A 376 13.58 8.87 -14.41
C GLU A 376 14.87 9.02 -13.60
N LEU A 377 15.52 7.88 -13.35
CA LEU A 377 16.81 7.82 -12.66
C LEU A 377 17.94 8.10 -13.64
N HIS A 378 18.85 8.98 -13.22
CA HIS A 378 20.11 9.29 -13.85
C HIS A 378 21.25 9.03 -12.86
N SER A 379 22.50 9.10 -13.31
CA SER A 379 23.66 8.89 -12.45
C SER A 379 24.76 9.92 -12.69
N PHE A 380 25.55 10.20 -11.65
CA PHE A 380 26.80 10.96 -11.74
C PHE A 380 27.84 10.36 -10.79
N GLU A 381 29.11 10.63 -11.07
CA GLU A 381 30.24 10.16 -10.26
C GLU A 381 31.05 11.34 -9.77
N MET A 382 31.36 11.35 -8.47
CA MET A 382 32.21 12.37 -7.87
C MET A 382 33.68 12.00 -8.05
N PRO A 383 34.55 12.90 -8.56
CA PRO A 383 35.98 12.67 -8.58
C PRO A 383 36.52 12.32 -7.19
N ALA A 384 37.37 11.30 -7.10
CA ALA A 384 38.09 11.02 -5.87
C ALA A 384 38.99 12.21 -5.51
N LYS A 385 38.92 12.65 -4.25
CA LYS A 385 39.94 13.54 -3.67
C LYS A 385 40.94 12.65 -2.93
N ASP A 386 42.23 12.94 -3.07
CA ASP A 386 43.25 12.29 -2.25
C ASP A 386 42.88 12.44 -0.78
N ALA A 387 42.93 11.33 -0.03
CA ALA A 387 42.68 11.34 1.40
C ALA A 387 43.63 12.36 2.04
N VAL A 388 43.08 13.43 2.60
CA VAL A 388 43.87 14.34 3.44
C VAL A 388 44.42 13.49 4.56
N ASP A 389 45.74 13.41 4.62
CA ASP A 389 46.51 12.79 5.69
C ASP A 389 46.01 13.38 7.02
N SER A 390 45.20 12.63 7.75
CA SER A 390 44.61 13.04 9.03
C SER A 390 45.62 12.85 10.18
N GLY A 391 46.90 13.08 9.92
CA GLY A 391 47.98 13.12 10.90
C GLY A 391 48.00 14.36 11.81
N SER A 392 46.93 15.17 11.83
CA SER A 392 46.89 16.41 12.64
C SER A 392 45.49 16.73 13.17
N CYS A 393 44.85 15.76 13.83
CA CYS A 393 43.80 16.11 14.80
C CYS A 393 44.51 16.52 16.10
N GLY A 394 44.65 17.84 16.33
CA GLY A 394 45.33 18.37 17.52
C GLY A 394 45.84 19.81 17.41
N LEU A 395 45.85 20.40 16.22
CA LEU A 395 46.15 21.83 16.04
C LEU A 395 44.89 22.55 15.57
N LEU A 396 44.35 23.41 16.43
CA LEU A 396 43.43 24.46 15.99
C LEU A 396 44.21 25.33 14.99
N SER A 397 43.92 25.18 13.70
CA SER A 397 44.40 26.14 12.73
C SER A 397 43.68 27.46 12.98
N ASP A 398 44.41 28.58 13.07
CA ASP A 398 43.84 29.92 13.11
C ASP A 398 42.94 30.12 11.89
N ILE A 399 41.62 30.10 12.09
CA ILE A 399 40.64 30.37 11.02
C ILE A 399 40.71 31.86 10.70
N LYS A 400 41.59 32.25 9.78
CA LYS A 400 41.62 33.61 9.22
C LYS A 400 40.49 33.76 8.20
N LEU A 401 39.35 34.29 8.65
CA LEU A 401 38.27 34.70 7.76
C LEU A 401 38.75 35.87 6.90
N ALA A 402 38.88 35.67 5.59
CA ALA A 402 39.32 36.72 4.65
C ALA A 402 38.24 37.78 4.35
N ASN A 403 36.99 37.56 4.79
CA ASN A 403 35.82 38.36 4.46
C ASN A 403 34.88 38.48 5.67
N ASP A 404 34.52 39.71 6.02
CA ASP A 404 33.69 40.11 7.15
C ASP A 404 32.31 40.68 6.75
N THR A 405 31.94 40.59 5.47
CA THR A 405 30.64 41.09 5.00
C THR A 405 29.54 40.07 5.29
N ALA A 406 28.62 40.41 6.19
CA ALA A 406 27.51 39.52 6.58
C ALA A 406 26.53 39.25 5.42
N LEU A 407 26.23 37.98 5.19
CA LEU A 407 25.23 37.51 4.25
C LEU A 407 23.82 37.77 4.80
N LYS A 408 22.99 38.48 4.02
CA LYS A 408 21.66 38.94 4.48
C LYS A 408 20.53 37.93 4.25
N THR A 409 20.76 36.90 3.43
CA THR A 409 19.76 35.91 3.05
C THR A 409 20.36 34.51 3.10
N LEU A 410 19.86 33.70 4.04
CA LEU A 410 20.06 32.26 4.14
C LEU A 410 18.68 31.60 4.17
N GLN A 411 18.56 30.46 3.51
CA GLN A 411 17.36 29.65 3.45
C GLN A 411 17.58 28.30 4.17
N PRO A 412 16.51 27.61 4.61
CA PRO A 412 16.61 26.19 4.93
C PRO A 412 17.25 25.42 3.77
N ASP A 413 18.01 24.36 4.07
CA ASP A 413 18.81 23.55 3.15
C ASP A 413 20.09 24.20 2.57
N ASP A 414 20.37 25.48 2.86
CA ASP A 414 21.67 26.09 2.55
C ASP A 414 22.81 25.40 3.31
N GLN A 415 23.99 25.34 2.67
CA GLN A 415 25.24 24.87 3.26
C GLN A 415 26.21 26.02 3.52
N ILE A 416 26.87 25.98 4.68
CA ILE A 416 27.94 26.89 5.09
C ILE A 416 29.16 26.10 5.58
N MET A 417 30.31 26.75 5.69
CA MET A 417 31.52 26.17 6.28
C MET A 417 31.75 26.72 7.69
N ALA A 418 31.82 25.85 8.68
CA ALA A 418 32.21 26.18 10.05
C ALA A 418 33.61 25.58 10.31
N GLY A 419 34.66 26.40 10.12
CA GLY A 419 36.02 25.89 9.98
C GLY A 419 36.12 24.98 8.76
N ASP A 420 36.61 23.75 8.97
CA ASP A 420 36.75 22.73 7.91
C ASP A 420 35.48 21.86 7.73
N PHE A 421 34.42 22.13 8.51
CA PHE A 421 33.22 21.30 8.51
C PHE A 421 32.09 21.95 7.70
N PRO A 422 31.59 21.29 6.64
CA PRO A 422 30.36 21.71 5.97
C PRO A 422 29.15 21.46 6.88
N VAL A 423 28.34 22.49 7.07
CA VAL A 423 27.09 22.46 7.84
C VAL A 423 25.92 22.73 6.91
N ARG A 424 24.91 21.87 6.93
CA ARG A 424 23.64 22.09 6.22
C ARG A 424 22.51 22.41 7.18
N PHE A 425 21.73 23.45 6.89
CA PHE A 425 20.60 23.85 7.72
C PHE A 425 19.34 23.02 7.42
N MET A 426 18.63 22.59 8.46
CA MET A 426 17.32 21.93 8.37
C MET A 426 16.18 22.89 8.70
N THR A 427 16.35 23.70 9.75
CA THR A 427 15.41 24.76 10.11
C THR A 427 16.17 26.05 10.34
N LEU A 428 15.63 27.17 9.87
CA LEU A 428 16.29 28.47 9.96
C LEU A 428 15.29 29.54 10.39
N LYS A 429 15.66 30.34 11.38
CA LYS A 429 14.94 31.54 11.82
C LYS A 429 15.88 32.73 11.67
N ASN A 430 15.43 33.77 10.97
CA ASN A 430 16.18 35.02 10.82
C ASN A 430 15.70 36.03 11.86
N ASN A 431 16.64 36.59 12.62
CA ASN A 431 16.37 37.59 13.64
C ASN A 431 17.14 38.90 13.36
N GLY A 432 16.98 39.44 12.14
CA GLY A 432 17.47 40.78 11.81
C GLY A 432 18.98 40.90 11.68
N GLY A 433 19.63 39.88 11.11
CA GLY A 433 21.09 39.85 10.88
C GLY A 433 21.83 38.70 11.57
N SER A 434 21.10 37.85 12.29
CA SER A 434 21.60 36.57 12.82
C SER A 434 20.59 35.46 12.60
N TYR A 435 21.10 34.23 12.58
CA TYR A 435 20.33 33.03 12.26
C TYR A 435 20.35 32.03 13.41
N SER A 436 19.20 31.42 13.69
CA SER A 436 19.06 30.38 14.71
C SER A 436 18.27 29.21 14.13
N GLY A 437 18.59 27.99 14.53
CA GLY A 437 17.99 26.83 13.87
C GLY A 437 18.63 25.49 14.20
N THR A 438 18.30 24.51 13.39
CA THR A 438 18.87 23.15 13.44
C THR A 438 19.45 22.80 12.08
N GLY A 439 20.43 21.90 12.07
CA GLY A 439 21.15 21.46 10.87
C GLY A 439 21.88 20.16 11.11
N TYR A 440 22.77 19.78 10.20
CA TYR A 440 23.74 18.71 10.40
C TYR A 440 25.11 19.07 9.83
N ILE A 441 26.17 18.54 10.42
CA ILE A 441 27.54 18.65 9.91
C ILE A 441 27.94 17.35 9.24
N THR A 442 28.72 17.41 8.17
CA THR A 442 29.32 16.23 7.52
C THR A 442 30.80 16.18 7.87
N ILE A 443 31.30 15.06 8.40
CA ILE A 443 32.67 14.93 8.93
C ILE A 443 33.54 14.11 7.96
N PRO A 444 34.43 14.73 7.17
CA PRO A 444 35.17 14.04 6.10
C PRO A 444 36.06 12.88 6.59
N PHE A 445 36.78 13.06 7.70
CA PHE A 445 37.67 12.03 8.26
C PHE A 445 36.95 10.89 9.01
N LEU A 446 35.63 11.00 9.22
CA LEU A 446 34.79 9.92 9.74
C LEU A 446 33.96 9.30 8.61
N GLY A 447 34.54 9.13 7.43
CA GLY A 447 33.85 8.57 6.27
C GLY A 447 32.61 9.38 5.87
N TYR A 448 32.64 10.70 6.04
CA TYR A 448 31.54 11.62 5.72
C TYR A 448 30.24 11.38 6.51
N ASN A 449 30.36 10.87 7.75
CA ASN A 449 29.22 10.74 8.67
C ASN A 449 28.55 12.10 8.98
N ARG A 450 27.20 12.10 9.08
CA ARG A 450 26.39 13.29 9.32
C ARG A 450 25.94 13.38 10.79
N VAL A 451 26.14 14.53 11.44
CA VAL A 451 25.79 14.75 12.87
C VAL A 451 24.87 15.95 13.03
N LYS A 452 23.71 15.79 13.70
CA LYS A 452 22.76 16.89 13.93
C LYS A 452 23.31 17.96 14.86
N VAL A 453 23.09 19.22 14.50
CA VAL A 453 23.47 20.42 15.25
C VAL A 453 22.30 21.37 15.43
N LYS A 454 22.37 22.17 16.49
CA LYS A 454 21.53 23.34 16.77
C LYS A 454 22.46 24.51 16.98
N PHE A 455 22.03 25.64 16.48
CA PHE A 455 22.79 26.86 16.53
C PHE A 455 21.85 27.99 16.88
N ASP A 456 22.38 28.96 17.60
CA ASP A 456 21.65 30.14 18.02
C ASP A 456 22.51 31.37 17.74
N ASN A 457 21.91 32.37 17.11
CA ASN A 457 22.52 33.67 16.85
C ASN A 457 23.83 33.60 16.03
N ILE A 458 23.86 32.76 14.98
CA ILE A 458 25.01 32.69 14.07
C ILE A 458 25.01 33.81 13.04
N GLN A 459 26.20 34.21 12.59
CA GLN A 459 26.41 35.11 11.45
C GLN A 459 27.33 34.43 10.44
N VAL A 460 27.04 34.63 9.17
CA VAL A 460 27.71 33.98 8.05
C VAL A 460 28.13 35.05 7.06
N ASN A 461 29.35 34.98 6.51
CA ASN A 461 29.79 35.95 5.51
C ASN A 461 29.24 35.63 4.11
N THR A 462 29.46 36.53 3.14
CA THR A 462 29.07 36.30 1.74
C THR A 462 29.80 35.13 1.07
N ASN A 463 30.90 34.65 1.65
CA ASN A 463 31.60 33.41 1.24
C ASN A 463 31.01 32.16 1.90
N ARG A 464 29.87 32.27 2.60
CA ARG A 464 29.19 31.18 3.32
C ARG A 464 30.05 30.52 4.38
N GLN A 465 30.93 31.28 5.04
CA GLN A 465 31.71 30.84 6.19
C GLN A 465 31.12 31.41 7.48
N LEU A 466 31.12 30.60 8.54
CA LEU A 466 30.67 31.01 9.86
C LEU A 466 31.59 32.12 10.40
N MET A 467 31.03 33.30 10.62
CA MET A 467 31.74 34.45 11.19
C MET A 467 31.59 34.54 12.71
N LYS A 468 30.40 34.25 13.23
CA LYS A 468 30.05 34.45 14.64
C LYS A 468 29.00 33.44 15.08
N GLY A 469 29.00 33.11 16.37
CA GLY A 469 28.09 32.13 16.95
C GLY A 469 28.67 30.71 16.94
N MET A 470 27.96 29.77 17.56
CA MET A 470 28.43 28.41 17.76
C MET A 470 27.38 27.40 17.30
N LEU A 471 27.83 26.32 16.66
CA LEU A 471 26.99 25.17 16.36
C LEU A 471 27.24 24.10 17.42
N VAL A 472 26.18 23.72 18.12
CA VAL A 472 26.21 22.72 19.19
C VAL A 472 25.49 21.47 18.69
N THR A 473 26.10 20.30 18.80
CA THR A 473 25.45 19.05 18.40
C THR A 473 24.21 18.78 19.27
N THR A 474 23.04 18.55 18.67
CA THR A 474 21.80 18.18 19.40
C THR A 474 21.72 16.69 19.67
N PHE A 475 22.87 16.05 19.85
CA PHE A 475 22.90 14.66 20.23
C PHE A 475 22.38 14.54 21.67
N ASP A 476 21.06 14.38 21.78
CA ASP A 476 20.35 14.07 23.01
C ASP A 476 20.19 12.55 23.05
N SER A 477 20.97 11.88 23.89
CA SER A 477 20.93 10.44 24.07
C SER A 477 19.62 9.94 24.72
N THR A 478 18.67 10.84 25.03
CA THR A 478 17.46 10.52 25.81
C THR A 478 16.11 10.84 25.15
N LYS A 479 16.08 11.45 23.95
CA LYS A 479 14.83 11.72 23.22
C LYS A 479 14.86 11.20 21.78
N LEU A 480 14.41 9.96 21.62
CA LEU A 480 13.89 9.44 20.35
C LEU A 480 12.60 10.19 19.98
N GLN A 481 12.65 11.01 18.93
CA GLN A 481 11.45 11.42 18.22
C GLN A 481 11.59 11.16 16.73
N GLY A 482 10.72 10.27 16.25
CA GLY A 482 10.10 10.34 14.93
C GLY A 482 10.97 9.91 13.75
N THR A 483 11.18 8.61 13.60
CA THR A 483 11.01 7.83 12.35
C THR A 483 11.32 6.36 12.64
N SER A 484 10.35 5.49 12.35
CA SER A 484 10.39 4.02 12.39
C SER A 484 11.41 3.38 13.35
N VAL A 485 10.96 3.13 14.57
CA VAL A 485 11.60 2.20 15.49
C VAL A 485 11.34 0.79 14.96
N ASP A 486 12.16 0.34 13.99
CA ASP A 486 12.23 -1.06 13.55
C ASP A 486 13.67 -1.52 13.22
N SER A 487 14.66 -0.75 13.64
CA SER A 487 16.06 -1.17 13.68
C SER A 487 16.53 -0.64 15.03
N VAL A 488 16.83 -1.45 16.04
CA VAL A 488 17.96 -2.39 16.07
C VAL A 488 17.69 -3.53 17.10
N VAL A 489 16.43 -3.76 17.49
CA VAL A 489 16.08 -4.90 18.39
C VAL A 489 16.09 -6.25 17.65
N GLN A 490 16.11 -6.26 16.31
CA GLN A 490 16.16 -7.50 15.53
C GLN A 490 17.54 -8.18 15.49
N ALA A 491 18.66 -7.55 15.85
CA ALA A 491 19.96 -8.20 15.72
C ALA A 491 20.18 -9.34 16.75
N ILE A 492 19.59 -9.22 17.95
CA ILE A 492 19.67 -10.27 18.99
C ILE A 492 18.32 -10.99 19.16
N GLY A 493 17.20 -10.34 18.79
CA GLY A 493 15.83 -10.87 18.90
C GLY A 493 15.20 -11.45 17.62
N SER A 494 15.76 -11.28 16.42
CA SER A 494 15.15 -11.82 15.17
C SER A 494 15.21 -13.34 15.08
N LEU A 495 16.18 -13.98 15.74
CA LEU A 495 16.27 -15.43 15.74
C LEU A 495 15.16 -16.07 16.58
N ALA A 496 14.66 -15.40 17.62
CA ALA A 496 13.60 -15.95 18.48
C ALA A 496 12.29 -16.18 17.71
N SER A 497 11.91 -15.28 16.80
CA SER A 497 10.76 -15.48 15.92
C SER A 497 10.99 -16.58 14.90
N VAL A 498 12.17 -16.61 14.27
CA VAL A 498 12.53 -17.65 13.28
C VAL A 498 12.59 -19.05 13.93
N ILE A 499 13.09 -19.14 15.18
CA ILE A 499 13.13 -20.38 15.97
C ILE A 499 11.73 -20.79 16.43
N ASN A 500 10.86 -19.83 16.78
CA ASN A 500 9.46 -20.13 17.10
C ASN A 500 8.71 -20.67 15.87
N ASP A 501 8.95 -20.09 14.70
CA ASP A 501 8.41 -20.60 13.44
C ASP A 501 8.98 -21.99 13.11
N LEU A 502 10.26 -22.24 13.43
CA LEU A 502 10.90 -23.55 13.27
C LEU A 502 10.23 -24.61 14.16
N ILE A 503 9.84 -24.27 15.39
CA ILE A 503 9.11 -25.19 16.29
C ILE A 503 7.80 -25.66 15.64
N HIS A 504 7.10 -24.76 14.95
CA HIS A 504 5.83 -25.04 14.27
C HIS A 504 5.97 -25.56 12.84
N LEU A 505 7.18 -25.63 12.31
CA LEU A 505 7.45 -26.13 10.96
C LEU A 505 7.11 -27.62 10.86
N THR A 506 6.12 -27.95 10.05
CA THR A 506 5.72 -29.33 9.75
C THR A 506 6.50 -29.87 8.54
N LEU A 507 6.63 -31.20 8.45
CA LEU A 507 7.26 -31.89 7.32
C LEU A 507 6.57 -31.62 5.97
N ASP A 508 5.31 -31.19 5.98
CA ASP A 508 4.54 -30.78 4.79
C ASP A 508 4.85 -29.35 4.32
N ALA A 509 5.75 -28.63 4.99
CA ALA A 509 6.18 -27.32 4.56
C ALA A 509 6.90 -27.36 3.21
N ASP A 510 6.68 -26.33 2.39
CA ASP A 510 7.36 -26.14 1.11
C ASP A 510 8.88 -26.01 1.34
N TYR A 511 9.67 -26.68 0.52
CA TYR A 511 11.13 -26.58 0.50
C TYR A 511 11.62 -25.12 0.45
N VAL A 512 10.91 -24.26 -0.30
CA VAL A 512 11.23 -22.82 -0.39
C VAL A 512 11.17 -22.15 0.97
N LYS A 513 10.16 -22.48 1.80
CA LYS A 513 10.02 -21.93 3.15
C LYS A 513 11.12 -22.39 4.08
N VAL A 514 11.51 -23.67 4.01
CA VAL A 514 12.62 -24.20 4.83
C VAL A 514 13.94 -23.51 4.46
N LYS A 515 14.17 -23.27 3.16
CA LYS A 515 15.34 -22.54 2.67
C LYS A 515 15.34 -21.07 3.12
N GLU A 516 14.20 -20.38 3.05
CA GLU A 516 14.07 -19.00 3.55
C GLU A 516 14.37 -18.91 5.05
N MET A 517 13.90 -19.87 5.84
CA MET A 517 14.19 -19.94 7.28
C MET A 517 15.67 -20.22 7.55
N ALA A 518 16.31 -21.11 6.79
CA ALA A 518 17.73 -21.39 6.90
C ALA A 518 18.60 -20.17 6.56
N GLU A 519 18.25 -19.43 5.51
CA GLU A 519 18.92 -18.17 5.15
C GLU A 519 18.69 -17.08 6.20
N ALA A 520 17.52 -17.02 6.82
CA ALA A 520 17.27 -16.13 7.95
C ALA A 520 18.12 -16.49 9.18
N ILE A 521 18.32 -17.78 9.46
CA ILE A 521 19.21 -18.27 10.54
C ILE A 521 20.67 -17.88 10.25
N LYS A 522 21.16 -18.09 9.01
CA LYS A 522 22.53 -17.73 8.61
C LYS A 522 22.77 -16.22 8.68
N LYS A 523 21.84 -15.42 8.18
CA LYS A 523 21.90 -13.96 8.26
C LYS A 523 21.91 -13.46 9.71
N ALA A 524 21.12 -14.08 10.58
CA ALA A 524 21.15 -13.77 12.01
C ALA A 524 22.46 -14.21 12.70
N ALA A 525 23.21 -15.14 12.11
CA ALA A 525 24.53 -15.56 12.59
C ALA A 525 25.67 -14.63 12.10
N GLU A 526 25.45 -13.85 11.04
CA GLU A 526 26.44 -12.92 10.48
C GLU A 526 26.62 -11.65 11.31
N GLU A 527 25.64 -11.28 12.13
CA GLU A 527 25.71 -10.11 13.01
C GLU A 527 26.36 -10.48 14.36
N GLU A 528 27.59 -9.99 14.57
CA GLU A 528 28.28 -9.84 15.86
C GLU A 528 28.56 -11.09 16.71
N LEU A 529 28.31 -12.31 16.23
CA LEU A 529 28.68 -13.55 16.93
C LEU A 529 30.16 -13.92 16.74
N PRO A 530 30.75 -14.66 17.69
CA PRO A 530 32.05 -15.31 17.49
C PRO A 530 32.03 -16.27 16.30
N GLU A 531 33.12 -16.32 15.52
CA GLU A 531 33.23 -17.12 14.29
C GLU A 531 32.93 -18.62 14.50
N GLU A 532 33.29 -19.15 15.67
CA GLU A 532 33.02 -20.55 16.02
C GLU A 532 31.52 -20.84 16.14
N LEU A 533 30.77 -19.95 16.79
CA LEU A 533 29.33 -20.12 16.96
C LEU A 533 28.58 -19.83 15.65
N LYS A 534 29.05 -18.85 14.87
CA LYS A 534 28.57 -18.56 13.52
C LYS A 534 28.69 -19.77 12.60
N THR A 535 29.86 -20.44 12.62
CA THR A 535 30.10 -21.64 11.82
C THR A 535 29.12 -22.75 12.17
N ARG A 536 28.91 -23.01 13.47
CA ARG A 536 27.97 -24.03 13.94
C ARG A 536 26.51 -23.70 13.60
N MET A 537 26.11 -22.43 13.68
CA MET A 537 24.77 -22.00 13.26
C MET A 537 24.55 -22.18 11.76
N ASN A 538 25.54 -21.84 10.93
CA ASN A 538 25.47 -22.04 9.49
C ASN A 538 25.37 -23.53 9.14
N GLN A 539 26.17 -24.37 9.80
CA GLN A 539 26.12 -25.83 9.64
C GLN A 539 24.76 -26.40 10.03
N ALA A 540 24.18 -25.98 11.16
CA ALA A 540 22.86 -26.42 11.59
C ALA A 540 21.76 -25.98 10.60
N ALA A 541 21.86 -24.77 10.04
CA ALA A 541 20.94 -24.27 9.02
C ALA A 541 21.07 -25.05 7.70
N ASP A 542 22.28 -25.39 7.28
CA ASP A 542 22.53 -26.23 6.10
C ASP A 542 22.01 -27.66 6.28
N ASN A 543 22.22 -28.25 7.46
CA ASN A 543 21.69 -29.57 7.82
C ASN A 543 20.16 -29.61 7.74
N LEU A 544 19.48 -28.53 8.13
CA LEU A 544 18.02 -28.41 8.02
C LEU A 544 17.54 -28.43 6.57
N VAL A 545 18.22 -27.71 5.67
CA VAL A 545 17.89 -27.70 4.22
C VAL A 545 18.16 -29.06 3.60
N ASN A 546 19.31 -29.66 3.90
CA ASN A 546 19.71 -30.96 3.37
C ASN A 546 18.73 -32.06 3.83
N ALA A 547 18.34 -32.06 5.10
CA ALA A 547 17.37 -33.02 5.62
C ALA A 547 15.99 -32.89 4.96
N LYS A 548 15.58 -31.66 4.59
CA LYS A 548 14.33 -31.45 3.84
C LYS A 548 14.41 -31.98 2.41
N ASP A 549 15.52 -31.76 1.73
CA ASP A 549 15.76 -32.27 0.38
C ASP A 549 15.75 -33.80 0.36
N GLU A 550 16.41 -34.43 1.35
CA GLU A 550 16.38 -35.89 1.52
C GLU A 550 14.97 -36.43 1.78
N TYR A 551 14.15 -35.73 2.58
CA TYR A 551 12.76 -36.11 2.83
C TYR A 551 11.89 -35.99 1.57
N ASP A 552 12.02 -34.90 0.81
CA ASP A 552 11.26 -34.69 -0.43
C ASP A 552 11.64 -35.73 -1.50
N ALA A 553 12.93 -36.07 -1.60
CA ALA A 553 13.42 -37.14 -2.46
C ALA A 553 12.86 -38.51 -2.04
N ALA A 554 12.87 -38.83 -0.74
CA ALA A 554 12.33 -40.09 -0.23
C ALA A 554 10.81 -40.21 -0.46
N LYS A 555 10.06 -39.12 -0.29
CA LYS A 555 8.61 -39.08 -0.54
C LYS A 555 8.29 -39.29 -2.02
N LYS A 556 9.13 -38.76 -2.91
CA LYS A 556 9.03 -38.99 -4.36
C LYS A 556 9.32 -40.44 -4.73
N GLU A 557 10.38 -41.03 -4.17
CA GLU A 557 10.68 -42.46 -4.36
C GLU A 557 9.53 -43.37 -3.90
N LEU A 558 8.87 -43.04 -2.79
CA LEU A 558 7.69 -43.77 -2.32
C LEU A 558 6.50 -43.65 -3.27
N ALA A 559 6.28 -42.49 -3.88
CA ALA A 559 5.23 -42.29 -4.87
C ALA A 559 5.49 -43.07 -6.18
N ASP A 560 6.76 -43.21 -6.58
CA ASP A 560 7.18 -43.87 -7.80
C ASP A 560 7.31 -45.40 -7.66
N ALA A 561 7.30 -45.94 -6.43
CA ALA A 561 7.45 -47.36 -6.13
C ALA A 561 6.25 -48.21 -6.62
N LYS A 562 6.54 -49.23 -7.44
CA LYS A 562 5.51 -50.04 -8.13
C LYS A 562 5.30 -51.41 -7.49
N THR A 563 6.33 -51.95 -6.84
CA THR A 563 6.27 -53.27 -6.19
C THR A 563 6.12 -53.15 -4.66
N PRO A 564 5.59 -54.19 -3.98
CA PRO A 564 5.50 -54.20 -2.52
C PRO A 564 6.86 -54.09 -1.82
N GLU A 565 7.91 -54.67 -2.40
CA GLU A 565 9.28 -54.62 -1.87
C GLU A 565 9.90 -53.22 -2.03
N GLU A 566 9.71 -52.58 -3.19
CA GLU A 566 10.12 -51.18 -3.41
C GLU A 566 9.39 -50.21 -2.47
N LYS A 567 8.09 -50.43 -2.22
CA LYS A 567 7.31 -49.61 -1.28
C LYS A 567 7.82 -49.75 0.14
N ALA A 568 8.10 -50.97 0.62
CA ALA A 568 8.62 -51.19 1.96
C ALA A 568 10.00 -50.53 2.16
N ALA A 569 10.88 -50.58 1.15
CA ALA A 569 12.18 -49.92 1.19
C ALA A 569 12.06 -48.38 1.16
N ALA A 570 11.16 -47.83 0.33
CA ALA A 570 10.91 -46.41 0.25
C ALA A 570 10.23 -45.85 1.51
N GLU A 571 9.31 -46.59 2.14
CA GLU A 571 8.71 -46.24 3.43
C GLU A 571 9.75 -46.13 4.54
N GLN A 572 10.74 -47.03 4.56
CA GLN A 572 11.82 -46.97 5.54
C GLN A 572 12.70 -45.73 5.30
N LYS A 573 13.03 -45.42 4.03
CA LYS A 573 13.77 -44.20 3.69
C LYS A 573 13.05 -42.92 4.11
N VAL A 574 11.72 -42.88 3.94
CA VAL A 574 10.91 -41.74 4.40
C VAL A 574 11.03 -41.59 5.92
N LYS A 575 10.87 -42.68 6.69
CA LYS A 575 11.02 -42.63 8.16
C LYS A 575 12.42 -42.20 8.62
N ASP A 576 13.45 -42.66 7.93
CA ASP A 576 14.83 -42.28 8.25
C ASP A 576 15.08 -40.78 7.93
N ALA A 577 14.50 -40.27 6.83
CA ALA A 577 14.58 -38.85 6.47
C ALA A 577 13.74 -37.95 7.39
N GLU A 578 12.56 -38.40 7.83
CA GLU A 578 11.75 -37.71 8.86
C GLU A 578 12.55 -37.50 10.14
N LYS A 579 13.20 -38.56 10.62
CA LYS A 579 14.04 -38.49 11.82
C LYS A 579 15.20 -37.51 11.65
N LYS A 580 15.88 -37.53 10.48
CA LYS A 580 16.96 -36.58 10.18
C LYS A 580 16.49 -35.13 10.18
N PHE A 581 15.29 -34.86 9.68
CA PHE A 581 14.72 -33.51 9.67
C PHE A 581 14.41 -33.02 11.09
N ASP A 582 13.85 -33.88 11.94
CA ASP A 582 13.62 -33.55 13.35
C ASP A 582 14.94 -33.36 14.12
N ASP A 583 15.95 -34.20 13.88
CA ASP A 583 17.28 -34.06 14.49
C ASP A 583 17.93 -32.72 14.07
N ALA A 584 17.81 -32.30 12.81
CA ALA A 584 18.31 -31.02 12.32
C ALA A 584 17.58 -29.81 12.96
N LYS A 585 16.27 -29.91 13.20
CA LYS A 585 15.52 -28.88 13.94
C LYS A 585 16.01 -28.74 15.37
N GLU A 586 16.29 -29.86 16.05
CA GLU A 586 16.82 -29.85 17.41
C GLU A 586 18.26 -29.32 17.47
N GLU A 587 19.08 -29.58 16.45
CA GLU A 587 20.42 -29.00 16.32
C GLU A 587 20.38 -27.46 16.27
N VAL A 588 19.52 -26.88 15.42
CA VAL A 588 19.34 -25.42 15.34
C VAL A 588 18.90 -24.82 16.68
N LYS A 589 17.97 -25.49 17.39
CA LYS A 589 17.53 -25.05 18.74
C LYS A 589 18.65 -25.11 19.77
N ALA A 590 19.46 -26.18 19.74
CA ALA A 590 20.57 -26.36 20.67
C ALA A 590 21.60 -25.24 20.50
N VAL A 591 22.00 -24.95 19.25
CA VAL A 591 22.97 -23.89 18.96
C VAL A 591 22.41 -22.50 19.32
N ASN A 592 21.12 -22.22 19.08
CA ASN A 592 20.51 -20.96 19.53
C ASN A 592 20.51 -20.82 21.06
N LYS A 593 20.22 -21.91 21.79
CA LYS A 593 20.25 -21.89 23.27
C LYS A 593 21.64 -21.61 23.81
N GLU A 594 22.68 -22.13 23.16
CA GLU A 594 24.07 -21.80 23.50
C GLU A 594 24.39 -20.32 23.26
N LYS A 595 23.90 -19.76 22.14
CA LYS A 595 24.00 -18.32 21.85
C LYS A 595 23.38 -17.47 22.94
N GLU A 596 22.11 -17.74 23.30
CA GLU A 596 21.39 -16.99 24.33
C GLU A 596 22.10 -17.07 25.68
N LYS A 597 22.61 -18.24 26.04
CA LYS A 597 23.39 -18.41 27.28
C LYS A 597 24.66 -17.56 27.26
N LEU A 598 25.44 -17.60 26.18
CA LEU A 598 26.67 -16.83 26.04
C LEU A 598 26.41 -15.32 26.13
N VAL A 599 25.39 -14.82 25.43
CA VAL A 599 25.02 -13.40 25.45
C VAL A 599 24.59 -12.96 26.86
N ASN A 600 23.77 -13.76 27.54
CA ASN A 600 23.33 -13.44 28.90
C ASN A 600 24.49 -13.47 29.91
N ASP A 601 25.40 -14.44 29.80
CA ASP A 601 26.57 -14.53 30.66
C ASP A 601 27.49 -13.31 30.48
N VAL A 602 27.78 -12.92 29.23
CA VAL A 602 28.59 -11.72 28.92
C VAL A 602 27.88 -10.44 29.38
N ALA A 603 26.57 -10.32 29.17
CA ALA A 603 25.81 -9.17 29.64
C ALA A 603 25.84 -9.05 31.17
N GLY A 604 25.73 -10.18 31.89
CA GLY A 604 25.87 -10.23 33.35
C GLY A 604 27.26 -9.78 33.83
N ILE A 605 28.32 -10.20 33.12
CA ILE A 605 29.70 -9.79 33.38
C ILE A 605 29.87 -8.28 33.21
N ILE A 606 29.31 -7.68 32.15
CA ILE A 606 29.41 -6.24 31.89
C ILE A 606 28.66 -5.44 32.96
N VAL A 607 27.44 -5.85 33.33
CA VAL A 607 26.69 -5.20 34.43
C VAL A 607 27.50 -5.23 35.72
N LYS A 608 28.11 -6.38 36.04
CA LYS A 608 28.93 -6.52 37.23
C LYS A 608 30.16 -5.61 37.16
N ALA A 609 30.84 -5.55 36.02
CA ALA A 609 31.99 -4.68 35.82
C ALA A 609 31.65 -3.20 35.96
N ILE A 610 30.51 -2.74 35.40
CA ILE A 610 30.04 -1.36 35.51
C ILE A 610 29.68 -1.01 36.97
N LYS A 611 29.03 -1.93 37.70
CA LYS A 611 28.73 -1.75 39.13
C LYS A 611 30.00 -1.62 39.95
N GLU A 612 30.97 -2.51 39.74
CA GLU A 612 32.25 -2.43 40.43
C GLU A 612 33.05 -1.18 40.03
N LEU A 613 33.00 -0.75 38.76
CA LEU A 613 33.66 0.49 38.31
C LEU A 613 33.07 1.72 39.01
N LYS A 614 31.75 1.76 39.23
CA LYS A 614 31.11 2.82 40.00
C LYS A 614 31.57 2.84 41.45
N GLU A 615 31.75 1.67 42.05
CA GLU A 615 32.30 1.56 43.40
C GLU A 615 33.75 2.06 43.45
N ASP A 616 34.58 1.68 42.48
CA ASP A 616 35.97 2.13 42.34
C ASP A 616 36.03 3.67 42.12
N ALA A 617 35.06 4.23 41.38
CA ALA A 617 34.98 5.65 41.06
C ALA A 617 34.46 6.54 42.20
N LYS A 618 34.03 6.00 43.35
CA LYS A 618 33.52 6.81 44.48
C LYS A 618 34.55 7.85 44.96
N GLY A 619 35.84 7.52 44.89
CA GLY A 619 36.93 8.45 45.24
C GLY A 619 37.04 9.67 44.31
N TRP A 620 36.43 9.61 43.13
CA TRP A 620 36.41 10.71 42.15
C TRP A 620 35.25 11.67 42.37
N ASP A 621 34.31 11.39 43.28
CA ASP A 621 33.24 12.32 43.63
C ASP A 621 33.79 13.49 44.46
N LYS A 622 34.41 14.41 43.74
CA LYS A 622 34.99 15.64 44.26
C LYS A 622 34.03 16.82 44.15
N SER A 623 32.73 16.54 44.10
CA SER A 623 31.70 17.58 43.86
C SER A 623 31.68 18.65 44.95
N ALA A 624 31.98 18.27 46.20
CA ALA A 624 32.13 19.21 47.31
C ALA A 624 33.40 20.07 47.15
N ASP A 625 34.53 19.43 46.83
CA ASP A 625 35.83 20.07 46.65
C ASP A 625 35.82 21.03 45.45
N LEU A 626 35.05 20.72 44.39
CA LEU A 626 34.94 21.56 43.19
C LEU A 626 34.41 22.96 43.49
N SER A 627 33.48 23.09 44.44
CA SER A 627 32.95 24.41 44.83
C SER A 627 34.02 25.27 45.52
N THR A 628 34.87 24.63 46.34
CA THR A 628 36.02 25.26 46.98
C THR A 628 37.08 25.66 45.95
N GLN A 629 37.39 24.79 44.98
CA GLN A 629 38.35 25.10 43.92
C GLN A 629 37.84 26.19 42.97
N GLN A 630 36.53 26.23 42.68
CA GLN A 630 35.91 27.32 41.93
C GLN A 630 36.02 28.65 42.67
N ALA A 631 35.77 28.66 43.98
CA ALA A 631 35.92 29.85 44.80
C ALA A 631 37.39 30.32 44.84
N ALA A 632 38.35 29.40 45.00
CA ALA A 632 39.78 29.71 44.97
C ALA A 632 40.22 30.27 43.60
N MET A 633 39.76 29.68 42.50
CA MET A 633 40.03 30.17 41.15
C MET A 633 39.43 31.56 40.94
N ARG A 634 38.18 31.78 41.36
CA ARG A 634 37.52 33.09 41.29
C ARG A 634 38.25 34.15 42.10
N GLN A 635 38.68 33.83 43.32
CA GLN A 635 39.46 34.72 44.16
C GLN A 635 40.82 35.07 43.52
N ALA A 636 41.47 34.09 42.88
CA ALA A 636 42.74 34.30 42.20
C ALA A 636 42.60 35.14 40.92
N VAL A 637 41.50 34.99 40.17
CA VAL A 637 41.22 35.75 38.93
C VAL A 637 40.72 37.17 39.21
N TYR A 638 39.84 37.35 40.19
CA TYR A 638 39.13 38.62 40.40
C TYR A 638 39.66 39.38 41.64
N ASP A 639 39.54 38.78 42.82
CA ASP A 639 39.76 39.49 44.09
C ASP A 639 41.23 39.92 44.29
N LYS A 640 42.19 39.05 43.94
CA LYS A 640 43.63 39.38 44.01
C LYS A 640 44.09 40.40 42.96
N GLN A 641 43.30 40.59 41.89
CA GLN A 641 43.54 41.58 40.85
C GLN A 641 42.79 42.90 41.12
N GLY A 642 42.08 43.01 42.26
CA GLY A 642 41.29 44.19 42.62
C GLY A 642 40.05 44.40 41.74
N LEU A 643 39.54 43.33 41.11
CA LEU A 643 38.40 43.37 40.19
C LEU A 643 37.12 42.96 40.93
N GLU A 644 36.08 43.79 40.88
CA GLU A 644 34.75 43.46 41.42
C GLU A 644 33.82 42.93 40.33
N GLU A 645 32.96 41.95 40.66
CA GLU A 645 31.97 41.39 39.73
C GLU A 645 30.83 42.41 39.49
N THR A 646 30.73 42.94 38.28
CA THR A 646 29.64 43.84 37.85
C THR A 646 28.58 43.05 37.07
N THR A 647 27.30 43.25 37.40
CA THR A 647 26.14 42.70 36.66
C THR A 647 25.65 43.62 35.55
N ASP A 648 26.37 44.70 35.24
CA ASP A 648 25.95 45.68 34.25
C ASP A 648 26.41 45.28 32.85
N ALA A 649 25.48 44.74 32.06
CA ALA A 649 25.71 44.32 30.67
C ALA A 649 25.97 45.50 29.69
N SER A 650 26.07 46.74 30.19
CA SER A 650 26.20 47.96 29.38
C SER A 650 27.63 48.48 29.22
N ILE A 651 28.63 47.84 29.83
CA ILE A 651 30.04 48.24 29.66
C ILE A 651 30.66 47.41 28.54
N GLY A 652 30.72 47.98 27.33
CA GLY A 652 31.47 47.41 26.22
C GLY A 652 32.97 47.59 26.44
N PHE A 653 33.66 46.59 26.97
CA PHE A 653 35.12 46.52 26.92
C PHE A 653 35.55 45.80 25.63
N ALA A 654 36.32 46.49 24.78
CA ALA A 654 36.99 45.88 23.65
C ALA A 654 38.31 45.27 24.14
N ILE A 655 38.35 43.94 24.28
CA ILE A 655 39.60 43.21 24.45
C ILE A 655 40.29 43.25 23.08
N GLY A 656 41.47 43.86 23.00
CA GLY A 656 42.29 43.85 21.78
C GLY A 656 42.83 42.45 21.46
N ASP A 657 43.73 42.35 20.49
CA ASP A 657 44.33 41.07 20.11
C ASP A 657 45.07 40.43 21.29
N ILE A 658 44.58 39.27 21.74
CA ILE A 658 45.21 38.46 22.78
C ILE A 658 46.41 37.76 22.14
N GLN A 659 47.63 38.18 22.47
CA GLN A 659 48.85 37.47 22.07
C GLN A 659 49.22 36.43 23.12
N GLN A 660 49.46 35.20 22.68
CA GLN A 660 50.01 34.15 23.51
C GLN A 660 51.51 34.45 23.75
N VAL A 661 51.87 34.83 24.97
CA VAL A 661 53.26 35.06 25.36
C VAL A 661 53.78 33.80 26.04
N THR A 662 54.88 33.24 25.54
CA THR A 662 55.59 32.14 26.21
C THR A 662 56.63 32.75 27.14
N LEU A 663 56.47 32.55 28.44
CA LEU A 663 57.40 33.04 29.47
C LEU A 663 58.45 31.97 29.76
N SER A 664 59.70 32.37 29.95
CA SER A 664 60.73 31.47 30.49
C SER A 664 60.58 31.29 32.01
N ASP A 665 61.13 30.22 32.59
CA ASP A 665 61.01 29.92 34.03
C ASP A 665 61.51 31.06 34.96
N ALA A 666 62.40 31.92 34.46
CA ALA A 666 62.91 33.09 35.17
C ALA A 666 61.95 34.30 35.13
N GLU A 667 60.98 34.30 34.22
CA GLU A 667 59.98 35.36 34.01
C GLU A 667 58.64 35.03 34.67
N ILE A 668 58.45 33.79 35.15
CA ILE A 668 57.27 33.37 35.90
C ILE A 668 57.43 33.77 37.38
N SER A 669 56.62 34.73 37.82
CA SER A 669 56.61 35.15 39.22
C SER A 669 56.02 34.07 40.14
N ASP A 670 56.30 34.15 41.43
CA ASP A 670 55.72 33.21 42.42
C ASP A 670 54.19 33.32 42.49
N GLU A 671 53.62 34.50 42.22
CA GLU A 671 52.17 34.67 42.10
C GLU A 671 51.58 33.95 40.87
N MET A 672 52.32 33.91 39.75
CA MET A 672 51.90 33.20 38.55
C MET A 672 51.95 31.68 38.76
N LYS A 673 52.95 31.16 39.48
CA LYS A 673 53.02 29.74 39.87
C LYS A 673 51.86 29.35 40.78
N GLN A 674 51.55 30.18 41.77
CA GLN A 674 50.39 29.96 42.65
C GLN A 674 49.06 30.00 41.89
N PHE A 675 48.94 30.86 40.86
CA PHE A 675 47.77 30.88 40.00
C PHE A 675 47.64 29.59 39.19
N ASP A 676 48.74 29.15 38.57
CA ASP A 676 48.78 27.92 37.77
C ASP A 676 48.45 26.67 38.61
N GLU A 677 48.96 26.59 39.85
CA GLU A 677 48.62 25.53 40.80
C GLU A 677 47.11 25.50 41.12
N VAL A 678 46.47 26.66 41.35
CA VAL A 678 45.02 26.74 41.61
C VAL A 678 44.21 26.34 40.36
N VAL A 679 44.67 26.74 39.17
CA VAL A 679 44.06 26.38 37.90
C VAL A 679 44.17 24.88 37.64
N GLU A 680 45.33 24.28 37.87
CA GLU A 680 45.55 22.83 37.73
C GLU A 680 44.67 22.04 38.72
N GLN A 681 44.61 22.44 40.00
CA GLN A 681 43.75 21.81 41.00
C GLN A 681 42.26 21.91 40.64
N PHE A 682 41.82 23.05 40.10
CA PHE A 682 40.45 23.20 39.59
C PHE A 682 40.17 22.27 38.41
N HIS A 683 41.06 22.21 37.41
CA HIS A 683 40.89 21.35 36.25
C HIS A 683 40.87 19.85 36.62
N LEU A 684 41.79 19.42 37.50
CA LEU A 684 41.86 18.05 37.99
C LEU A 684 40.62 17.66 38.80
N THR A 685 40.15 18.55 39.68
CA THR A 685 38.92 18.35 40.45
C THR A 685 37.69 18.30 39.52
N SER A 686 37.63 19.17 38.52
CA SER A 686 36.56 19.20 37.51
C SER A 686 36.53 17.92 36.67
N ALA A 687 37.70 17.42 36.25
CA ALA A 687 37.83 16.18 35.50
C ALA A 687 37.33 14.98 36.30
N ASN A 688 37.72 14.87 37.59
CA ASN A 688 37.25 13.82 38.49
C ASN A 688 35.73 13.82 38.66
N VAL A 689 35.12 14.99 38.88
CA VAL A 689 33.65 15.11 39.00
C VAL A 689 32.95 14.71 37.70
N LYS A 690 33.47 15.13 36.55
CA LYS A 690 32.91 14.75 35.23
C LYS A 690 33.01 13.25 35.00
N ALA A 691 34.15 12.64 35.29
CA ALA A 691 34.37 11.20 35.18
C ALA A 691 33.41 10.41 36.08
N TYR A 692 33.28 10.80 37.36
CA TYR A 692 32.33 10.16 38.29
C TYR A 692 30.88 10.25 37.81
N ARG A 693 30.45 11.42 37.32
CA ARG A 693 29.10 11.60 36.77
C ARG A 693 28.86 10.73 35.55
N LEU A 694 29.85 10.60 34.68
CA LEU A 694 29.75 9.79 33.46
C LEU A 694 29.69 8.28 33.80
N VAL A 695 30.53 7.79 34.71
CA VAL A 695 30.44 6.40 35.23
C VAL A 695 29.08 6.14 35.88
N SER A 696 28.57 7.10 36.66
CA SER A 696 27.26 6.99 37.29
C SER A 696 26.11 6.96 36.27
N ALA A 697 26.23 7.72 35.18
CA ALA A 697 25.25 7.71 34.08
C ALA A 697 25.29 6.38 33.32
N ILE A 698 26.49 5.87 33.01
CA ILE A 698 26.69 4.55 32.38
C ILE A 698 26.07 3.46 33.25
N GLN A 699 26.33 3.45 34.56
CA GLN A 699 25.73 2.47 35.47
C GLN A 699 24.21 2.56 35.54
N LYS A 700 23.64 3.77 35.50
CA LYS A 700 22.20 3.97 35.53
C LYS A 700 21.51 3.50 34.25
N PHE A 701 22.18 3.63 33.10
CA PHE A 701 21.65 3.21 31.81
C PHE A 701 21.83 1.69 31.57
N TYR A 702 22.96 1.14 31.99
CA TYR A 702 23.33 -0.26 31.83
C TYR A 702 23.28 -1.05 33.15
N ASP A 703 22.16 -0.95 33.86
CA ASP A 703 21.98 -1.52 35.19
C ASP A 703 21.59 -3.01 35.21
N THR A 704 21.13 -3.52 34.07
CA THR A 704 20.57 -4.86 33.88
C THR A 704 21.15 -5.55 32.62
N PRO A 705 21.24 -6.90 32.62
CA PRO A 705 21.73 -7.63 31.44
C PRO A 705 20.87 -7.38 30.19
N ALA A 706 19.57 -7.14 30.37
CA ALA A 706 18.66 -6.77 29.29
C ALA A 706 19.03 -5.43 28.63
N ALA A 707 19.36 -4.40 29.44
CA ALA A 707 19.79 -3.11 28.91
C ALA A 707 21.11 -3.22 28.13
N ILE A 708 22.05 -4.06 28.59
CA ILE A 708 23.27 -4.38 27.86
C ILE A 708 22.95 -5.03 26.51
N ALA A 709 22.17 -6.11 26.52
CA ALA A 709 21.82 -6.83 25.30
C ALA A 709 21.06 -5.95 24.30
N GLN A 710 20.24 -5.02 24.79
CA GLN A 710 19.41 -4.17 23.94
C GLN A 710 20.17 -2.99 23.33
N PHE A 711 21.04 -2.33 24.10
CA PHE A 711 21.55 -1.01 23.73
C PHE A 711 23.06 -0.95 23.54
N LEU A 712 23.84 -1.84 24.18
CA LEU A 712 25.29 -1.71 24.17
C LEU A 712 25.88 -1.90 22.77
N SER A 713 25.33 -2.80 21.95
CA SER A 713 25.79 -3.02 20.57
C SER A 713 25.67 -1.79 19.67
N GLN A 714 24.85 -0.80 20.05
CA GLN A 714 24.65 0.45 19.33
C GLN A 714 25.49 1.60 19.90
N ASP A 715 26.14 1.39 21.05
CA ASP A 715 26.89 2.42 21.76
C ASP A 715 28.26 2.61 21.12
N LYS A 716 28.34 3.59 20.21
CA LYS A 716 29.58 3.97 19.52
C LYS A 716 30.61 4.58 20.48
N ALA A 717 30.17 5.25 21.54
CA ALA A 717 31.06 5.91 22.50
C ALA A 717 31.80 4.88 23.35
N LEU A 718 31.13 3.80 23.75
CA LEU A 718 31.73 2.69 24.48
C LEU A 718 32.32 1.60 23.56
N LYS A 719 32.25 1.77 22.24
CA LYS A 719 32.59 0.72 21.24
C LYS A 719 31.92 -0.61 21.57
N GLY A 720 30.63 -0.56 21.95
CA GLY A 720 29.96 -1.69 22.59
C GLY A 720 29.84 -2.93 21.69
N THR A 721 29.77 -2.75 20.37
CA THR A 721 29.87 -3.83 19.37
C THR A 721 31.18 -4.62 19.51
N SER A 722 32.32 -3.92 19.42
CA SER A 722 33.65 -4.53 19.54
C SER A 722 33.87 -5.13 20.92
N MET A 723 33.37 -4.47 21.97
CA MET A 723 33.43 -4.96 23.34
C MET A 723 32.68 -6.28 23.51
N LEU A 724 31.42 -6.35 23.04
CA LEU A 724 30.62 -7.58 23.11
C LEU A 724 31.27 -8.73 22.35
N LYS A 725 31.76 -8.48 21.13
CA LYS A 725 32.43 -9.50 20.31
C LYS A 725 33.69 -10.03 20.98
N ALA A 726 34.55 -9.14 21.51
CA ALA A 726 35.77 -9.53 22.21
C ALA A 726 35.47 -10.36 23.46
N LEU A 727 34.47 -9.95 24.26
CA LEU A 727 34.11 -10.65 25.49
C LEU A 727 33.46 -12.02 25.22
N MET A 728 32.60 -12.13 24.21
CA MET A 728 32.03 -13.42 23.80
C MET A 728 33.12 -14.37 23.31
N THR A 729 34.07 -13.87 22.52
CA THR A 729 35.23 -14.65 22.05
C THR A 729 36.10 -15.12 23.21
N ASP A 730 36.46 -14.21 24.11
CA ASP A 730 37.29 -14.50 25.28
C ASP A 730 36.61 -15.48 26.24
N LYS A 731 35.28 -15.36 26.41
CA LYS A 731 34.48 -16.27 27.23
C LYS A 731 34.45 -17.68 26.65
N MET A 732 34.33 -17.81 25.32
CA MET A 732 34.43 -19.11 24.63
C MET A 732 35.84 -19.70 24.71
N GLN A 733 36.88 -18.87 24.72
CA GLN A 733 38.28 -19.29 24.92
C GLN A 733 38.62 -19.65 26.38
N GLY A 734 37.64 -19.59 27.29
CA GLY A 734 37.80 -20.04 28.67
C GLY A 734 38.32 -18.99 29.65
N LYS A 735 38.34 -17.69 29.30
CA LYS A 735 38.67 -16.64 30.27
C LYS A 735 37.66 -16.61 31.40
N THR A 736 38.16 -16.37 32.61
CA THR A 736 37.33 -16.29 33.82
C THR A 736 36.54 -14.98 33.87
N ASP A 737 35.39 -14.98 34.56
CA ASP A 737 34.57 -13.77 34.72
C ASP A 737 35.36 -12.61 35.33
N LYS A 738 36.32 -12.91 36.22
CA LYS A 738 37.17 -11.91 36.86
C LYS A 738 38.10 -11.21 35.87
N GLU A 739 38.64 -11.94 34.91
CA GLU A 739 39.48 -11.38 33.85
C GLU A 739 38.65 -10.53 32.89
N LEU A 740 37.47 -11.02 32.51
CA LEU A 740 36.54 -10.31 31.64
C LEU A 740 36.03 -9.01 32.28
N ILE A 741 35.72 -9.01 33.58
CA ILE A 741 35.36 -7.80 34.33
C ILE A 741 36.47 -6.75 34.22
N LYS A 742 37.74 -7.15 34.37
CA LYS A 742 38.88 -6.24 34.26
C LYS A 742 38.99 -5.63 32.87
N VAL A 743 38.78 -6.43 31.82
CA VAL A 743 38.78 -5.97 30.41
C VAL A 743 37.67 -4.94 30.19
N VAL A 744 36.45 -5.20 30.69
CA VAL A 744 35.32 -4.26 30.58
C VAL A 744 35.64 -2.95 31.27
N LYS A 745 36.11 -2.99 32.53
CA LYS A 745 36.45 -1.77 33.28
C LYS A 745 37.50 -0.94 32.56
N GLN A 746 38.57 -1.57 32.09
CA GLN A 746 39.64 -0.88 31.37
C GLN A 746 39.11 -0.26 30.06
N SER A 747 38.33 -1.02 29.29
CA SER A 747 37.77 -0.53 28.04
C SER A 747 36.85 0.67 28.25
N ILE A 748 36.05 0.68 29.33
CA ILE A 748 35.21 1.85 29.65
C ILE A 748 36.11 3.03 30.05
N LEU A 749 37.12 2.82 30.88
CA LEU A 749 38.04 3.88 31.30
C LEU A 749 38.79 4.52 30.13
N ASP A 750 39.30 3.72 29.21
CA ASP A 750 39.98 4.21 28.02
C ASP A 750 39.05 5.09 27.17
N GLN A 751 37.76 4.72 27.05
CA GLN A 751 36.78 5.57 26.35
C GLN A 751 36.45 6.85 27.13
N LEU A 752 36.39 6.80 28.46
CA LEU A 752 36.14 7.99 29.28
C LEU A 752 37.26 9.03 29.14
N ILE A 753 38.52 8.59 29.06
CA ILE A 753 39.68 9.47 28.85
C ILE A 753 39.55 10.20 27.51
N ILE A 754 39.20 9.46 26.45
CA ILE A 754 38.99 10.03 25.11
C ILE A 754 37.81 11.03 25.13
N ILE A 755 36.69 10.68 25.75
CA ILE A 755 35.47 11.52 25.79
C ILE A 755 35.72 12.82 26.55
N LEU A 756 36.50 12.78 27.64
CA LEU A 756 36.77 13.95 28.47
C LEU A 756 37.95 14.79 27.97
N ASN A 757 38.67 14.32 26.94
CA ASN A 757 39.84 14.96 26.33
C ASN A 757 40.81 15.53 27.38
N SER A 758 41.11 14.72 28.41
CA SER A 758 41.78 15.18 29.62
C SER A 758 42.99 14.29 29.93
N ASP A 759 44.18 14.78 29.55
CA ASP A 759 45.47 14.19 29.96
C ASP A 759 45.64 14.11 31.49
N GLN A 760 44.81 14.85 32.23
CA GLN A 760 44.79 14.90 33.70
C GLN A 760 44.04 13.72 34.34
N LEU A 761 43.25 12.94 33.59
CA LEU A 761 42.66 11.68 34.06
C LEU A 761 43.66 10.51 34.01
N THR A 762 44.74 10.67 33.26
CA THR A 762 45.83 9.69 33.12
C THR A 762 46.87 9.78 34.24
N LYS A 763 46.95 10.93 34.92
CA LYS A 763 47.75 11.14 36.13
C LYS A 763 46.95 10.71 37.35
#